data_AF-A0A255SZ33-F1
#
_entry.id   AF-A0A255SZ33-F1
#
_cell.length_a   1.000
_cell.length_b   1.000
_cell.length_c   1.000
_cell.angle_alpha   90.00
_cell.angle_beta   90.00
_cell.angle_gamma   90.00
#
_symmetry.space_group_name_H-M   'P 1'
#
loop_
_entity.id
_entity.type
_entity.pdbx_description
1 polymer ?
#
loop_
_entity_poly.entity_id
_entity_poly.type
_entity_poly.pdbx_seq_one_letter_code
_entity_poly.pdbx_strand_id
1 'polypeptide(L)'
;MCAWLCLPMTASAADDEPIIEFKTIVAEKAGGSSVTVFLGGFKEETDYLDFDCGSGLEEQELKQAVLNTEDETWSGGLKFTCTPGEDGVVKIYGDPANIAVINFDGCYISQLKMAKMENLYYLNLDHNELEALDLTQQTALQYLTVADNPFNKSPMKLSTSMPNIKHLAIGQTGNVDPELNISNYPSLIIFDAYACKGLKSVDPSGCLELQRLSLDGTNISSLDISNNHFLTILNISDTNIEEIDLSDLEFLQQFYADRQGSQTKLKKLDVSANRSLVYLFAAGNGLTEVDLTNNKYLQQLYLANNNLTHIDLSKNGELVNVILRNNYFTFATLPAPQDKWGQYDYYQNNMAIAKTVQVGDVLDFSDRVLREGTETTCAVFMVDEIELETTQLDESYYKYENGKVTFLKAPEKPVYLAFANSMFTEMQLDYMPLRTAQFRVRTVEDFGKPDIAFSLTTKSASPEVKMNIGMEGATADNPKSFYVDFGDGKRKEFTTTTDKVPENPNVVISSTRNTLTVYVPQDEVLTAIGVDGMKLSSINLSSLLSLAHLSLKGTELFEIDLGYNRALKSLVLNGNFFESLNIRGVNDYFQKNYLTDIDLSDNAMVSVTLNDMGGIRNLNLSNNLLTELSLKDADNMQTLNLSNNYLTSVNLSYMTLMTKCDISNNQIAECVMPAENSLTEFKCEENNLNFSSMPQLTGIDVFTFSPQKDVKIVTLAPSIDLEDHNVNGNTEYVWKLSDTGAALTKDTDYRINDGKTRFLSPIFGKNVYCEMTNPIFPGLVLKTTDVEAADMPTNKLATFKTTEDGTATLILRVPEGTQATTICIDWKGGDVVETYFVDENLTILSPKIYKGRECAVYAYDANAPLSVFSITGAKLADVDLTNMKNIVLANVSDAGISEIKLPESDNLKELILNKNNFTSIDLTRYANQLVLLSMNENKLTSFDASPLKKLQMLRMAANELSDVKLNNSDLWELDLTGNKLESINLKKLPKLHQAFLGANQLSSLNLKNNFDLKVLHIYKNKFTFSTLPLPTINEYQYGEQANVDVNVVDGVVDLSADKEVDGTPTTYRWFVDMPYYDENTGELTGEELYYNDECRIEDGKTYFLAPINNVVCAMLNEKFPNLTIYTNPINVETAGINGVETEKNNEPVKVFNINGMQVDKVKANGVYITKQGKNVRKTIIK
;
A
#
# COMPACT_ATOMS: atom_id res chain seq x y z
N MET A 1 -66.63 52.30 40.80
CA MET A 1 -65.25 52.37 41.31
C MET A 1 -64.59 51.03 41.01
N CYS A 2 -63.43 51.07 40.38
CA CYS A 2 -62.48 49.98 40.08
C CYS A 2 -62.86 48.93 39.00
N ALA A 3 -62.22 49.11 37.85
CA ALA A 3 -61.83 48.09 36.87
C ALA A 3 -60.75 47.16 37.46
N TRP A 4 -60.53 45.99 36.84
CA TRP A 4 -59.21 45.36 36.65
C TRP A 4 -59.27 44.38 35.46
N LEU A 5 -58.21 44.43 34.63
CA LEU A 5 -58.07 43.76 33.35
C LEU A 5 -57.63 42.30 33.47
N CYS A 6 -58.15 41.46 32.56
CA CYS A 6 -57.66 40.12 32.26
C CYS A 6 -56.35 40.17 31.44
N LEU A 7 -55.40 39.32 31.81
CA LEU A 7 -54.19 38.99 31.04
C LEU A 7 -54.54 37.98 29.94
N PRO A 8 -54.01 38.10 28.70
CA PRO A 8 -54.11 37.06 27.70
C PRO A 8 -53.02 36.00 27.85
N MET A 9 -53.42 34.76 27.58
CA MET A 9 -52.62 33.54 27.44
C MET A 9 -51.45 33.75 26.48
N THR A 10 -50.26 33.28 26.87
CA THR A 10 -49.11 33.09 25.99
C THR A 10 -49.44 32.07 24.90
N ALA A 11 -49.09 32.41 23.67
CA ALA A 11 -49.37 31.67 22.47
C ALA A 11 -48.74 30.26 22.49
N SER A 12 -49.47 29.34 21.86
CA SER A 12 -49.06 28.01 21.43
C SER A 12 -47.68 28.03 20.76
N ALA A 13 -46.74 27.18 21.21
CA ALA A 13 -45.59 26.80 20.39
C ALA A 13 -46.15 26.09 19.14
N ALA A 14 -45.91 26.67 17.98
CA ALA A 14 -46.19 26.07 16.69
C ALA A 14 -45.01 25.17 16.30
N ASP A 15 -45.29 24.19 15.44
CA ASP A 15 -44.32 23.31 14.79
C ASP A 15 -43.31 24.12 13.93
N ASP A 16 -42.28 24.73 14.52
CA ASP A 16 -41.27 25.46 13.74
C ASP A 16 -40.30 24.47 13.08
N GLU A 17 -40.34 24.38 11.75
CA GLU A 17 -39.31 23.66 10.97
C GLU A 17 -37.96 24.39 11.08
N PRO A 18 -36.83 23.67 11.17
CA PRO A 18 -35.51 24.29 11.19
C PRO A 18 -35.23 25.03 9.87
N ILE A 19 -34.61 26.21 9.95
CA ILE A 19 -34.20 27.00 8.79
C ILE A 19 -32.93 26.46 8.13
N ILE A 20 -32.10 25.75 8.90
CA ILE A 20 -30.96 24.98 8.43
C ILE A 20 -30.97 23.66 9.20
N GLU A 21 -30.89 22.54 8.49
CA GLU A 21 -30.66 21.22 9.06
C GLU A 21 -29.52 20.56 8.30
N PHE A 22 -28.50 20.07 9.02
CA PHE A 22 -27.40 19.36 8.39
C PHE A 22 -26.96 18.14 9.20
N LYS A 23 -26.40 17.14 8.51
CA LYS A 23 -25.79 15.96 9.11
C LYS A 23 -24.28 15.97 8.85
N THR A 24 -23.48 16.00 9.90
CA THR A 24 -22.01 15.88 9.80
C THR A 24 -21.53 14.47 10.15
N ILE A 25 -20.49 14.02 9.46
CA ILE A 25 -19.82 12.73 9.70
C ILE A 25 -18.38 12.93 10.23
N VAL A 26 -18.11 14.08 10.87
CA VAL A 26 -16.79 14.44 11.42
C VAL A 26 -16.23 13.38 12.38
N ALA A 27 -17.09 12.70 13.14
CA ALA A 27 -16.69 11.62 14.05
C ALA A 27 -16.20 10.37 13.30
N GLU A 28 -16.81 10.06 12.16
CA GLU A 28 -16.47 8.90 11.34
C GLU A 28 -15.21 9.15 10.49
N LYS A 29 -15.05 10.37 9.96
CA LYS A 29 -14.02 10.70 8.97
C LYS A 29 -12.77 11.37 9.54
N ALA A 30 -12.91 12.20 10.57
CA ALA A 30 -11.83 13.03 11.10
C ALA A 30 -11.44 12.71 12.56
N GLY A 31 -12.12 11.75 13.20
CA GLY A 31 -11.87 11.38 14.60
C GLY A 31 -12.18 12.49 15.63
N GLY A 32 -12.77 13.60 15.20
CA GLY A 32 -13.18 14.74 16.02
C GLY A 32 -14.65 14.66 16.41
N SER A 33 -15.03 15.18 17.58
CA SER A 33 -16.41 15.15 18.07
C SER A 33 -17.20 16.46 17.85
N SER A 34 -16.57 17.51 17.32
CA SER A 34 -17.19 18.85 17.22
C SER A 34 -17.09 19.43 15.81
N VAL A 35 -18.14 20.15 15.40
CA VAL A 35 -18.20 20.94 14.15
C VAL A 35 -18.25 22.42 14.50
N THR A 36 -17.53 23.24 13.73
CA THR A 36 -17.56 24.70 13.89
C THR A 36 -18.17 25.33 12.65
N VAL A 37 -19.28 26.03 12.84
CA VAL A 37 -20.01 26.70 11.76
C VAL A 37 -19.93 28.21 11.90
N PHE A 38 -19.99 28.91 10.77
CA PHE A 38 -20.10 30.37 10.73
C PHE A 38 -21.37 30.82 10.01
N LEU A 39 -22.15 31.67 10.68
CA LEU A 39 -23.33 32.32 10.16
C LEU A 39 -23.22 33.83 10.33
N GLY A 40 -23.56 34.61 9.32
CA GLY A 40 -23.54 36.06 9.37
C GLY A 40 -24.93 36.68 9.23
N GLY A 41 -25.25 37.62 10.11
CA GLY A 41 -26.50 38.37 10.07
C GLY A 41 -26.53 39.46 9.00
N PHE A 42 -27.74 39.85 8.60
CA PHE A 42 -27.98 40.93 7.64
C PHE A 42 -28.06 42.33 8.30
N LYS A 43 -28.69 42.41 9.49
CA LYS A 43 -29.01 43.67 10.19
C LYS A 43 -27.90 44.09 11.17
N GLU A 44 -27.82 45.39 11.45
CA GLU A 44 -26.95 45.93 12.51
C GLU A 44 -27.47 45.63 13.92
N GLU A 45 -28.78 45.41 14.08
CA GLU A 45 -29.40 44.99 15.35
C GLU A 45 -29.10 43.50 15.62
N THR A 46 -28.86 43.15 16.88
CA THR A 46 -28.63 41.75 17.29
C THR A 46 -29.91 40.93 17.13
N ASP A 47 -29.86 39.93 16.26
CA ASP A 47 -30.86 38.86 16.16
C ASP A 47 -30.39 37.61 16.94
N TYR A 48 -31.26 36.61 17.09
CA TYR A 48 -30.95 35.37 17.79
C TYR A 48 -31.30 34.15 16.94
N LEU A 49 -30.51 33.09 17.09
CA LEU A 49 -30.73 31.78 16.48
C LEU A 49 -30.69 30.70 17.56
N ASP A 50 -31.58 29.71 17.49
CA ASP A 50 -31.55 28.57 18.39
C ASP A 50 -30.88 27.37 17.70
N PHE A 51 -29.86 26.79 18.32
CA PHE A 51 -29.15 25.61 17.84
C PHE A 51 -29.57 24.38 18.65
N ASP A 52 -29.94 23.30 17.96
CA ASP A 52 -30.08 21.97 18.55
C ASP A 52 -29.00 21.06 17.98
N CYS A 53 -27.98 20.77 18.79
CA CYS A 53 -26.90 19.82 18.46
C CYS A 53 -27.08 18.45 19.15
N GLY A 54 -28.31 18.10 19.56
CA GLY A 54 -28.62 16.81 20.20
C GLY A 54 -28.66 16.84 21.74
N SER A 55 -28.43 18.01 22.36
CA SER A 55 -28.53 18.21 23.82
C SER A 55 -29.65 19.19 24.22
N GLY A 56 -30.51 19.59 23.27
CA GLY A 56 -31.52 20.63 23.45
C GLY A 56 -31.13 21.95 22.80
N LEU A 57 -32.05 22.93 22.84
CA LEU A 57 -31.89 24.24 22.19
C LEU A 57 -30.92 25.15 22.96
N GLU A 58 -29.98 25.76 22.23
CA GLU A 58 -29.03 26.76 22.68
C GLU A 58 -29.18 28.05 21.85
N GLU A 59 -29.63 29.13 22.49
CA GLU A 59 -29.81 30.45 21.85
C GLU A 59 -28.45 31.16 21.67
N GLN A 60 -28.18 31.67 20.47
CA GLN A 60 -26.95 32.36 20.10
C GLN A 60 -27.22 33.72 19.44
N GLU A 61 -26.41 34.71 19.78
CA GLU A 61 -26.47 36.04 19.14
C GLU A 61 -25.97 35.99 17.69
N LEU A 62 -26.80 36.43 16.75
CA LEU A 62 -26.44 36.64 15.36
C LEU A 62 -26.19 38.13 15.12
N LYS A 63 -24.94 38.48 14.81
CA LYS A 63 -24.53 39.85 14.46
C LYS A 63 -24.32 40.00 12.96
N GLN A 64 -24.35 41.24 12.47
CA GLN A 64 -23.94 41.54 11.11
C GLN A 64 -22.54 40.98 10.83
N ALA A 65 -22.36 40.33 9.68
CA ALA A 65 -21.03 39.88 9.23
C ALA A 65 -20.45 40.83 8.18
N VAL A 66 -19.19 41.22 8.37
CA VAL A 66 -18.44 42.09 7.46
C VAL A 66 -17.15 41.38 7.06
N LEU A 67 -16.98 41.14 5.76
CA LEU A 67 -15.76 40.55 5.20
C LEU A 67 -14.62 41.56 5.23
N ASN A 68 -13.51 41.20 5.85
CA ASN A 68 -12.26 41.92 5.69
C ASN A 68 -11.62 41.49 4.36
N THR A 69 -11.53 42.42 3.42
CA THR A 69 -11.02 42.14 2.07
C THR A 69 -9.50 42.02 2.00
N GLU A 70 -8.77 42.33 3.08
CA GLU A 70 -7.29 42.20 3.10
C GLU A 70 -6.82 40.80 3.53
N ASP A 71 -7.53 40.15 4.45
CA ASP A 71 -7.17 38.83 4.99
C ASP A 71 -8.24 37.75 4.75
N GLU A 72 -9.31 38.07 4.02
CA GLU A 72 -10.44 37.19 3.68
C GLU A 72 -11.18 36.63 4.90
N THR A 73 -11.04 37.25 6.07
CA THR A 73 -11.73 36.82 7.29
C THR A 73 -13.03 37.58 7.53
N TRP A 74 -13.99 36.91 8.17
CA TRP A 74 -15.22 37.56 8.60
C TRP A 74 -15.07 38.18 9.98
N SER A 75 -15.49 39.44 10.11
CA SER A 75 -15.67 40.13 11.38
C SER A 75 -17.16 40.25 11.71
N GLY A 76 -17.52 40.18 12.98
CA GLY A 76 -18.93 40.04 13.39
C GLY A 76 -19.46 38.62 13.14
N GLY A 77 -20.74 38.49 12.82
CA GLY A 77 -21.40 37.18 12.66
C GLY A 77 -21.45 36.34 13.95
N LEU A 78 -21.73 35.06 13.76
CA LEU A 78 -21.80 34.02 14.77
C LEU A 78 -20.88 32.88 14.34
N LYS A 79 -19.82 32.65 15.11
CA LYS A 79 -19.01 31.43 15.04
C LYS A 79 -19.40 30.53 16.19
N PHE A 80 -19.96 29.36 15.87
CA PHE A 80 -20.47 28.44 16.87
C PHE A 80 -19.85 27.06 16.70
N THR A 81 -19.27 26.54 17.78
CA THR A 81 -18.74 25.17 17.83
C THR A 81 -19.67 24.33 18.67
N CYS A 82 -20.25 23.29 18.09
CA CYS A 82 -21.03 22.32 18.87
C CYS A 82 -20.58 20.89 18.62
N THR A 83 -20.97 20.03 19.56
CA THR A 83 -20.74 18.58 19.53
C THR A 83 -22.07 17.93 19.15
N PRO A 84 -22.25 17.49 17.90
CA PRO A 84 -23.49 16.81 17.47
C PRO A 84 -23.74 15.53 18.27
N GLY A 85 -25.01 15.11 18.37
CA GLY A 85 -25.40 13.83 18.96
C GLY A 85 -24.91 12.62 18.14
N GLU A 86 -25.23 11.40 18.61
CA GLU A 86 -24.80 10.15 17.95
C GLU A 86 -25.26 10.02 16.48
N ASP A 87 -26.34 10.71 16.09
CA ASP A 87 -26.84 10.72 14.71
C ASP A 87 -26.15 11.75 13.80
N GLY A 88 -25.31 12.62 14.37
CA GLY A 88 -24.58 13.68 13.66
C GLY A 88 -25.44 14.85 13.19
N VAL A 89 -26.71 14.95 13.61
CA VAL A 89 -27.66 15.94 13.10
C VAL A 89 -27.61 17.23 13.92
N VAL A 90 -27.58 18.37 13.22
CA VAL A 90 -27.67 19.72 13.80
C VAL A 90 -28.83 20.47 13.15
N LYS A 91 -29.67 21.09 13.98
CA LYS A 91 -30.82 21.90 13.55
C LYS A 91 -30.68 23.32 14.05
N ILE A 92 -30.99 24.29 13.19
CA ILE A 92 -30.90 25.72 13.50
C ILE A 92 -32.26 26.36 13.22
N TYR A 93 -32.79 27.08 14.20
CA TYR A 93 -34.09 27.76 14.14
C TYR A 93 -33.92 29.27 14.24
N GLY A 94 -34.82 30.03 13.61
CA GLY A 94 -34.79 31.49 13.57
C GLY A 94 -35.51 32.05 12.34
N ASP A 95 -35.33 33.34 12.05
CA ASP A 95 -35.86 33.98 10.84
C ASP A 95 -34.84 33.84 9.68
N PRO A 96 -35.17 33.10 8.60
CA PRO A 96 -34.25 32.91 7.48
C PRO A 96 -33.96 34.22 6.72
N ALA A 97 -34.79 35.27 6.87
CA ALA A 97 -34.53 36.59 6.29
C ALA A 97 -33.37 37.32 6.99
N ASN A 98 -32.95 36.89 8.18
CA ASN A 98 -31.83 37.50 8.90
C ASN A 98 -30.46 36.94 8.53
N ILE A 99 -30.38 35.81 7.80
CA ILE A 99 -29.13 35.18 7.39
C ILE A 99 -28.63 35.80 6.07
N ALA A 100 -27.38 36.28 6.06
CA ALA A 100 -26.74 36.89 4.89
C ALA A 100 -25.50 36.13 4.39
N VAL A 101 -24.81 35.43 5.31
CA VAL A 101 -23.55 34.74 5.05
C VAL A 101 -23.59 33.37 5.71
N ILE A 102 -23.17 32.34 4.98
CA ILE A 102 -22.95 31.00 5.50
C ILE A 102 -21.55 30.55 5.06
N ASN A 103 -20.73 30.13 6.02
CA ASN A 103 -19.45 29.49 5.73
C ASN A 103 -19.33 28.22 6.57
N PHE A 104 -19.58 27.09 5.92
CA PHE A 104 -19.47 25.74 6.48
C PHE A 104 -18.34 24.95 5.80
N ASP A 105 -17.24 25.62 5.44
CA ASP A 105 -16.04 24.96 4.94
C ASP A 105 -15.49 23.93 5.95
N GLY A 106 -15.08 22.75 5.46
CA GLY A 106 -14.41 21.74 6.28
C GLY A 106 -15.27 21.13 7.39
N CYS A 107 -16.60 21.18 7.27
CA CYS A 107 -17.52 20.74 8.32
C CYS A 107 -17.91 19.25 8.23
N TYR A 108 -17.40 18.51 7.23
CA TYR A 108 -17.72 17.10 6.95
C TYR A 108 -19.24 16.86 6.83
N ILE A 109 -19.97 17.81 6.25
CA ILE A 109 -21.42 17.74 6.08
C ILE A 109 -21.74 16.77 4.95
N SER A 110 -22.54 15.74 5.24
CA SER A 110 -23.02 14.75 4.27
C SER A 110 -24.39 15.09 3.68
N GLN A 111 -25.22 15.79 4.45
CA GLN A 111 -26.58 16.18 4.07
C GLN A 111 -26.86 17.60 4.56
N LEU A 112 -27.47 18.44 3.72
CA LEU A 112 -27.82 19.82 4.04
C LEU A 112 -29.20 20.16 3.48
N LYS A 113 -30.09 20.68 4.33
CA LYS A 113 -31.38 21.26 3.98
C LYS A 113 -31.41 22.71 4.47
N MET A 114 -31.87 23.61 3.63
CA MET A 114 -31.98 25.04 3.93
C MET A 114 -33.36 25.57 3.53
N ALA A 115 -33.93 26.41 4.38
CA ALA A 115 -35.08 27.23 4.02
C ALA A 115 -34.69 28.28 2.97
N LYS A 116 -35.69 28.87 2.29
CA LYS A 116 -35.45 30.01 1.39
C LYS A 116 -34.93 31.20 2.20
N MET A 117 -33.76 31.73 1.84
CA MET A 117 -33.15 32.88 2.52
C MET A 117 -33.05 34.08 1.57
N GLU A 118 -33.85 35.11 1.81
CA GLU A 118 -33.99 36.24 0.87
C GLU A 118 -32.76 37.15 0.80
N ASN A 119 -31.92 37.15 1.85
CA ASN A 119 -30.76 38.02 1.98
C ASN A 119 -29.41 37.28 1.92
N LEU A 120 -29.42 35.96 1.70
CA LEU A 120 -28.21 35.14 1.60
C LEU A 120 -27.44 35.48 0.33
N TYR A 121 -26.33 36.22 0.47
CA TYR A 121 -25.49 36.62 -0.65
C TYR A 121 -24.17 35.84 -0.73
N TYR A 122 -23.73 35.20 0.35
CA TYR A 122 -22.49 34.43 0.40
C TYR A 122 -22.73 33.04 1.00
N LEU A 123 -22.37 32.00 0.25
CA LEU A 123 -22.44 30.61 0.69
C LEU A 123 -21.13 29.87 0.33
N ASN A 124 -20.42 29.41 1.35
CA ASN A 124 -19.25 28.54 1.22
C ASN A 124 -19.55 27.18 1.86
N LEU A 125 -19.45 26.12 1.07
CA LEU A 125 -19.64 24.71 1.44
C LEU A 125 -18.46 23.82 1.01
N ASP A 126 -17.28 24.39 0.82
CA ASP A 126 -16.09 23.65 0.38
C ASP A 126 -15.68 22.55 1.38
N HIS A 127 -14.97 21.52 0.91
CA HIS A 127 -14.38 20.45 1.73
C HIS A 127 -15.39 19.77 2.68
N ASN A 128 -16.49 19.29 2.09
CA ASN A 128 -17.53 18.56 2.79
C ASN A 128 -17.75 17.20 2.12
N GLU A 129 -18.78 16.47 2.54
CA GLU A 129 -19.09 15.12 2.06
C GLU A 129 -20.51 15.08 1.46
N LEU A 130 -20.96 16.22 0.89
CA LEU A 130 -22.35 16.39 0.44
C LEU A 130 -22.72 15.39 -0.64
N GLU A 131 -23.66 14.50 -0.33
CA GLU A 131 -24.13 13.46 -1.23
C GLU A 131 -25.16 13.99 -2.26
N ALA A 132 -25.84 15.08 -1.91
CA ALA A 132 -26.83 15.80 -2.72
C ALA A 132 -27.02 17.24 -2.19
N LEU A 133 -27.41 18.17 -3.05
CA LEU A 133 -27.68 19.57 -2.66
C LEU A 133 -28.71 20.23 -3.59
N ASP A 134 -29.72 20.90 -3.03
CA ASP A 134 -30.70 21.69 -3.78
C ASP A 134 -30.68 23.15 -3.30
N LEU A 135 -30.19 24.06 -4.16
CA LEU A 135 -30.14 25.49 -3.92
C LEU A 135 -31.11 26.27 -4.84
N THR A 136 -32.11 25.61 -5.44
CA THR A 136 -33.04 26.25 -6.38
C THR A 136 -33.83 27.42 -5.79
N GLN A 137 -33.97 27.48 -4.46
CA GLN A 137 -34.64 28.57 -3.76
C GLN A 137 -33.70 29.75 -3.42
N GLN A 138 -32.38 29.61 -3.54
CA GLN A 138 -31.39 30.57 -3.04
C GLN A 138 -30.95 31.58 -4.10
N THR A 139 -31.92 32.25 -4.73
CA THR A 139 -31.69 33.14 -5.87
C THR A 139 -31.00 34.47 -5.53
N ALA A 140 -30.77 34.75 -4.25
CA ALA A 140 -30.13 35.98 -3.76
C ALA A 140 -28.58 35.92 -3.78
N LEU A 141 -28.01 34.73 -3.98
CA LEU A 141 -26.56 34.50 -3.91
C LEU A 141 -25.78 35.40 -4.88
N GLN A 142 -24.68 35.96 -4.38
CA GLN A 142 -23.64 36.66 -5.14
C GLN A 142 -22.34 35.86 -5.19
N TYR A 143 -22.09 35.04 -4.18
CA TYR A 143 -20.93 34.17 -4.07
C TYR A 143 -21.37 32.77 -3.64
N LEU A 144 -20.99 31.76 -4.43
CA LEU A 144 -21.21 30.35 -4.13
C LEU A 144 -19.92 29.56 -4.41
N THR A 145 -19.46 28.82 -3.41
CA THR A 145 -18.44 27.78 -3.58
C THR A 145 -18.88 26.49 -2.89
N VAL A 146 -18.70 25.37 -3.58
CA VAL A 146 -19.10 24.01 -3.16
C VAL A 146 -18.03 22.97 -3.52
N ALA A 147 -16.78 23.39 -3.62
CA ALA A 147 -15.69 22.57 -4.09
C ALA A 147 -15.41 21.37 -3.17
N ASP A 148 -14.83 20.30 -3.72
CA ASP A 148 -14.48 19.09 -2.99
C ASP A 148 -15.69 18.46 -2.25
N ASN A 149 -16.70 18.10 -3.05
CA ASN A 149 -17.91 17.42 -2.58
C ASN A 149 -18.32 16.30 -3.55
N PRO A 150 -18.73 15.12 -3.05
CA PRO A 150 -18.93 13.94 -3.89
C PRO A 150 -20.17 14.00 -4.79
N PHE A 151 -21.31 14.50 -4.30
CA PHE A 151 -22.60 14.47 -5.01
C PHE A 151 -22.95 13.11 -5.64
N ASN A 152 -22.61 12.03 -4.93
CA ASN A 152 -22.74 10.66 -5.41
C ASN A 152 -24.20 10.14 -5.41
N LYS A 153 -25.12 10.73 -4.64
CA LYS A 153 -26.55 10.35 -4.63
C LYS A 153 -27.38 11.13 -5.62
N SER A 154 -27.15 12.44 -5.74
CA SER A 154 -27.82 13.32 -6.71
C SER A 154 -26.93 14.53 -7.00
N PRO A 155 -26.96 15.06 -8.24
CA PRO A 155 -26.23 16.27 -8.56
C PRO A 155 -26.71 17.47 -7.73
N MET A 156 -25.80 18.44 -7.53
CA MET A 156 -26.16 19.76 -7.01
C MET A 156 -27.08 20.49 -8.00
N LYS A 157 -28.22 20.99 -7.52
CA LYS A 157 -29.18 21.78 -8.30
C LYS A 157 -29.10 23.27 -7.98
N LEU A 158 -29.04 24.10 -9.02
CA LEU A 158 -29.14 25.56 -8.92
C LEU A 158 -30.43 26.04 -9.59
N SER A 159 -30.87 27.26 -9.24
CA SER A 159 -31.98 27.92 -9.94
C SER A 159 -31.61 28.14 -11.41
N THR A 160 -32.60 28.00 -12.31
CA THR A 160 -32.42 28.29 -13.74
C THR A 160 -32.07 29.76 -14.02
N SER A 161 -32.24 30.66 -13.03
CA SER A 161 -31.89 32.08 -13.10
C SER A 161 -31.30 32.55 -11.78
N MET A 162 -30.07 33.06 -11.83
CA MET A 162 -29.32 33.63 -10.69
C MET A 162 -28.81 35.03 -11.09
N PRO A 163 -29.65 36.07 -11.02
CA PRO A 163 -29.31 37.38 -11.61
C PRO A 163 -28.17 38.10 -10.89
N ASN A 164 -27.89 37.74 -9.63
CA ASN A 164 -26.92 38.42 -8.77
C ASN A 164 -25.61 37.65 -8.59
N ILE A 165 -25.52 36.39 -9.07
CA ILE A 165 -24.32 35.56 -8.86
C ILE A 165 -23.13 36.18 -9.60
N LYS A 166 -22.04 36.42 -8.89
CA LYS A 166 -20.78 36.99 -9.41
C LYS A 166 -19.65 35.98 -9.37
N HIS A 167 -19.64 35.11 -8.36
CA HIS A 167 -18.64 34.05 -8.20
C HIS A 167 -19.38 32.72 -8.04
N LEU A 168 -19.06 31.76 -8.92
CA LEU A 168 -19.53 30.39 -8.84
C LEU A 168 -18.35 29.43 -8.99
N ALA A 169 -18.02 28.70 -7.91
CA ALA A 169 -16.98 27.68 -7.89
C ALA A 169 -17.57 26.31 -7.55
N ILE A 170 -17.32 25.33 -8.42
CA ILE A 170 -17.88 23.97 -8.36
C ILE A 170 -16.80 22.89 -8.55
N GLY A 171 -15.55 23.20 -8.19
CA GLY A 171 -14.40 22.34 -8.45
C GLY A 171 -14.41 21.01 -7.68
N GLN A 172 -13.78 19.97 -8.23
CA GLN A 172 -13.65 18.64 -7.62
C GLN A 172 -15.00 18.02 -7.21
N THR A 173 -16.06 18.34 -7.95
CA THR A 173 -17.40 17.79 -7.72
C THR A 173 -17.62 16.53 -8.56
N GLY A 174 -18.21 15.49 -7.96
CA GLY A 174 -18.43 14.21 -8.63
C GLY A 174 -19.50 14.29 -9.73
N ASN A 175 -20.72 14.69 -9.37
CA ASN A 175 -21.84 14.90 -10.30
C ASN A 175 -22.35 16.34 -10.26
N VAL A 176 -22.50 16.95 -11.44
CA VAL A 176 -23.14 18.25 -11.63
C VAL A 176 -24.44 18.07 -12.41
N ASP A 177 -25.41 18.93 -12.15
CA ASP A 177 -26.69 18.91 -12.84
C ASP A 177 -26.47 19.06 -14.35
N PRO A 178 -26.92 18.09 -15.18
CA PRO A 178 -26.79 18.19 -16.62
C PRO A 178 -27.55 19.39 -17.22
N GLU A 179 -28.49 19.98 -16.48
CA GLU A 179 -29.22 21.19 -16.89
C GLU A 179 -28.54 22.50 -16.45
N LEU A 180 -27.36 22.45 -15.80
CA LEU A 180 -26.63 23.65 -15.42
C LEU A 180 -26.30 24.49 -16.66
N ASN A 181 -26.87 25.69 -16.73
CA ASN A 181 -26.64 26.64 -17.81
C ASN A 181 -26.32 28.03 -17.25
N ILE A 182 -25.04 28.40 -17.30
CA ILE A 182 -24.56 29.68 -16.78
C ILE A 182 -24.95 30.87 -17.68
N SER A 183 -25.44 30.67 -18.90
CA SER A 183 -25.90 31.75 -19.79
C SER A 183 -27.01 32.59 -19.15
N ASN A 184 -27.71 32.05 -18.15
CA ASN A 184 -28.76 32.75 -17.41
C ASN A 184 -28.23 33.56 -16.20
N TYR A 185 -26.91 33.67 -16.03
CA TYR A 185 -26.24 34.33 -14.91
C TYR A 185 -25.52 35.60 -15.39
N PRO A 186 -26.25 36.70 -15.67
CA PRO A 186 -25.72 37.87 -16.38
C PRO A 186 -24.67 38.68 -15.59
N SER A 187 -24.61 38.51 -14.27
CA SER A 187 -23.67 39.21 -13.39
C SER A 187 -22.41 38.40 -13.08
N LEU A 188 -22.24 37.22 -13.68
CA LEU A 188 -21.15 36.30 -13.36
C LEU A 188 -19.79 36.87 -13.83
N ILE A 189 -18.84 36.95 -12.90
CA ILE A 189 -17.48 37.48 -13.10
C ILE A 189 -16.45 36.33 -13.08
N ILE A 190 -16.66 35.36 -12.19
CA ILE A 190 -15.77 34.20 -11.99
C ILE A 190 -16.60 32.92 -12.06
N PHE A 191 -16.21 32.03 -12.97
CA PHE A 191 -16.66 30.64 -12.99
C PHE A 191 -15.44 29.71 -12.88
N ASP A 192 -15.42 28.88 -11.83
CA ASP A 192 -14.36 27.88 -11.62
C ASP A 192 -14.94 26.47 -11.48
N ALA A 193 -14.57 25.59 -12.39
CA ALA A 193 -15.04 24.20 -12.46
C ALA A 193 -13.87 23.20 -12.48
N TYR A 194 -12.74 23.55 -11.87
CA TYR A 194 -11.56 22.68 -11.78
C TYR A 194 -11.91 21.23 -11.42
N ALA A 195 -11.43 20.24 -12.19
CA ALA A 195 -11.64 18.81 -11.99
C ALA A 195 -13.11 18.36 -11.83
N CYS A 196 -14.07 19.15 -12.33
CA CYS A 196 -15.48 18.78 -12.36
C CYS A 196 -15.77 17.83 -13.54
N LYS A 197 -15.54 16.53 -13.34
CA LYS A 197 -15.65 15.52 -14.42
C LYS A 197 -17.08 15.35 -14.95
N GLY A 198 -18.09 15.69 -14.15
CA GLY A 198 -19.50 15.67 -14.56
C GLY A 198 -19.87 16.74 -15.59
N LEU A 199 -19.09 17.84 -15.68
CA LEU A 199 -19.37 18.94 -16.59
C LEU A 199 -18.93 18.61 -18.02
N LYS A 200 -19.90 18.50 -18.94
CA LYS A 200 -19.68 18.11 -20.35
C LYS A 200 -19.85 19.27 -21.34
N SER A 201 -20.55 20.32 -20.94
CA SER A 201 -20.79 21.52 -21.74
C SER A 201 -20.95 22.73 -20.83
N VAL A 202 -20.58 23.90 -21.32
CA VAL A 202 -20.81 25.18 -20.66
C VAL A 202 -21.15 26.23 -21.72
N ASP A 203 -22.15 27.06 -21.46
CA ASP A 203 -22.54 28.17 -22.33
C ASP A 203 -22.38 29.49 -21.56
N PRO A 204 -21.28 30.24 -21.78
CA PRO A 204 -21.05 31.52 -21.11
C PRO A 204 -21.63 32.72 -21.87
N SER A 205 -22.43 32.53 -22.92
CA SER A 205 -22.84 33.61 -23.84
C SER A 205 -23.63 34.75 -23.19
N GLY A 206 -24.33 34.48 -22.08
CA GLY A 206 -25.03 35.50 -21.31
C GLY A 206 -24.21 36.13 -20.16
N CYS A 207 -23.01 35.61 -19.88
CA CYS A 207 -22.11 36.12 -18.84
C CYS A 207 -21.21 37.25 -19.37
N LEU A 208 -21.82 38.39 -19.72
CA LEU A 208 -21.12 39.48 -20.42
C LEU A 208 -20.01 40.15 -19.57
N GLU A 209 -20.06 40.02 -18.25
CA GLU A 209 -19.08 40.59 -17.30
C GLU A 209 -17.99 39.58 -16.88
N LEU A 210 -17.93 38.40 -17.52
CA LEU A 210 -17.02 37.33 -17.15
C LEU A 210 -15.55 37.73 -17.34
N GLN A 211 -14.75 37.62 -16.28
CA GLN A 211 -13.32 37.96 -16.26
C GLN A 211 -12.42 36.75 -16.06
N ARG A 212 -12.90 35.71 -15.35
CA ARG A 212 -12.20 34.44 -15.16
C ARG A 212 -13.10 33.26 -15.49
N LEU A 213 -12.63 32.42 -16.39
CA LEU A 213 -13.24 31.15 -16.73
C LEU A 213 -12.21 30.03 -16.58
N SER A 214 -12.42 29.15 -15.62
CA SER A 214 -11.56 27.98 -15.36
C SER A 214 -12.37 26.70 -15.53
N LEU A 215 -11.93 25.86 -16.48
CA LEU A 215 -12.57 24.60 -16.87
C LEU A 215 -11.57 23.43 -16.81
N ASP A 216 -10.47 23.62 -16.08
CA ASP A 216 -9.37 22.67 -16.02
C ASP A 216 -9.82 21.28 -15.55
N GLY A 217 -9.39 20.21 -16.22
CA GLY A 217 -9.73 18.83 -15.85
C GLY A 217 -11.21 18.45 -16.01
N THR A 218 -11.99 19.20 -16.78
CA THR A 218 -13.39 18.89 -17.14
C THR A 218 -13.48 18.10 -18.45
N ASN A 219 -14.65 17.54 -18.77
CA ASN A 219 -14.87 16.76 -19.99
C ASN A 219 -15.42 17.58 -21.18
N ILE A 220 -15.33 18.91 -21.12
CA ILE A 220 -15.84 19.82 -22.15
C ILE A 220 -15.06 19.65 -23.46
N SER A 221 -15.78 19.56 -24.59
CA SER A 221 -15.20 19.33 -25.92
C SER A 221 -15.25 20.55 -26.86
N SER A 222 -16.04 21.56 -26.53
CA SER A 222 -16.15 22.82 -27.28
C SER A 222 -16.50 23.96 -26.36
N LEU A 223 -16.02 25.17 -26.68
CA LEU A 223 -16.30 26.38 -25.92
C LEU A 223 -16.44 27.56 -26.88
N ASP A 224 -17.56 28.28 -26.78
CA ASP A 224 -17.77 29.56 -27.45
C ASP A 224 -17.68 30.68 -26.41
N ILE A 225 -16.77 31.63 -26.64
CA ILE A 225 -16.49 32.78 -25.77
C ILE A 225 -16.53 34.10 -26.55
N SER A 226 -17.16 34.12 -27.73
CA SER A 226 -17.19 35.31 -28.59
C SER A 226 -17.90 36.51 -27.97
N ASN A 227 -18.71 36.31 -26.92
CA ASN A 227 -19.40 37.39 -26.20
C ASN A 227 -18.69 37.83 -24.90
N ASN A 228 -17.60 37.16 -24.51
CA ASN A 228 -16.95 37.35 -23.21
C ASN A 228 -15.68 38.21 -23.32
N HIS A 229 -15.80 39.40 -23.93
CA HIS A 229 -14.67 40.27 -24.28
C HIS A 229 -13.81 40.76 -23.09
N PHE A 230 -14.33 40.67 -21.86
CA PHE A 230 -13.64 41.11 -20.63
C PHE A 230 -12.83 40.01 -19.94
N LEU A 231 -12.73 38.81 -20.54
CA LEU A 231 -11.89 37.74 -20.00
C LEU A 231 -10.43 38.19 -19.87
N THR A 232 -9.90 38.05 -18.66
CA THR A 232 -8.49 38.28 -18.33
C THR A 232 -7.76 36.97 -18.02
N ILE A 233 -8.49 35.95 -17.56
CA ILE A 233 -7.97 34.61 -17.27
C ILE A 233 -8.86 33.56 -17.92
N LEU A 234 -8.27 32.72 -18.76
CA LEU A 234 -8.91 31.55 -19.35
C LEU A 234 -8.04 30.32 -19.07
N ASN A 235 -8.61 29.33 -18.40
CA ASN A 235 -7.98 28.03 -18.18
C ASN A 235 -8.86 26.93 -18.78
N ILE A 236 -8.33 26.28 -19.82
CA ILE A 236 -8.94 25.15 -20.51
C ILE A 236 -8.02 23.91 -20.45
N SER A 237 -7.05 23.87 -19.54
CA SER A 237 -6.13 22.74 -19.36
C SER A 237 -6.89 21.43 -19.15
N ASP A 238 -6.32 20.32 -19.63
CA ASP A 238 -6.89 18.97 -19.49
C ASP A 238 -8.40 18.83 -19.82
N THR A 239 -8.88 19.61 -20.81
CA THR A 239 -10.21 19.47 -21.42
C THR A 239 -10.17 18.70 -22.73
N ASN A 240 -11.35 18.38 -23.30
CA ASN A 240 -11.49 17.78 -24.62
C ASN A 240 -11.56 18.79 -25.78
N ILE A 241 -11.18 20.05 -25.56
CA ILE A 241 -11.23 21.11 -26.58
C ILE A 241 -10.05 20.97 -27.55
N GLU A 242 -10.33 20.78 -28.84
CA GLU A 242 -9.35 20.70 -29.93
C GLU A 242 -9.02 22.05 -30.59
N GLU A 243 -9.97 22.99 -30.54
CA GLU A 243 -9.91 24.28 -31.22
C GLU A 243 -10.57 25.34 -30.33
N ILE A 244 -9.93 26.49 -30.18
CA ILE A 244 -10.44 27.64 -29.42
C ILE A 244 -10.18 28.92 -30.21
N ASP A 245 -11.19 29.79 -30.30
CA ASP A 245 -11.06 31.12 -30.88
C ASP A 245 -10.79 32.15 -29.79
N LEU A 246 -9.66 32.87 -29.90
CA LEU A 246 -9.20 33.88 -28.96
C LEU A 246 -9.19 35.29 -29.57
N SER A 247 -9.71 35.46 -30.80
CA SER A 247 -9.55 36.68 -31.59
C SER A 247 -10.13 37.94 -30.94
N ASP A 248 -11.17 37.77 -30.13
CA ASP A 248 -11.94 38.87 -29.53
C ASP A 248 -11.56 39.15 -28.06
N LEU A 249 -10.49 38.52 -27.55
CA LEU A 249 -10.05 38.63 -26.15
C LEU A 249 -8.80 39.51 -25.99
N GLU A 250 -8.92 40.81 -26.31
CA GLU A 250 -7.80 41.77 -26.26
C GLU A 250 -7.25 41.99 -24.83
N PHE A 251 -8.08 41.76 -23.81
CA PHE A 251 -7.73 41.91 -22.39
C PHE A 251 -7.19 40.63 -21.74
N LEU A 252 -7.08 39.52 -22.48
CA LEU A 252 -6.59 38.26 -21.94
C LEU A 252 -5.13 38.41 -21.47
N GLN A 253 -4.89 38.13 -20.19
CA GLN A 253 -3.58 38.22 -19.53
C GLN A 253 -2.98 36.85 -19.24
N GLN A 254 -3.83 35.86 -18.94
CA GLN A 254 -3.40 34.52 -18.61
C GLN A 254 -4.18 33.49 -19.42
N PHE A 255 -3.46 32.66 -20.15
CA PHE A 255 -4.02 31.56 -20.91
C PHE A 255 -3.34 30.25 -20.53
N TYR A 256 -4.14 29.31 -20.05
CA TYR A 256 -3.72 27.98 -19.66
C TYR A 256 -4.45 26.94 -20.52
N ALA A 257 -3.68 26.09 -21.19
CA ALA A 257 -4.14 25.07 -22.10
C ALA A 257 -3.20 23.86 -22.08
N ASP A 258 -2.63 23.53 -20.92
CA ASP A 258 -1.76 22.36 -20.77
C ASP A 258 -2.55 21.05 -21.01
N ARG A 259 -1.85 20.02 -21.46
CA ARG A 259 -2.39 18.68 -21.73
C ARG A 259 -1.48 17.61 -21.13
N GLN A 260 -2.07 16.72 -20.34
CA GLN A 260 -1.40 15.55 -19.78
C GLN A 260 -1.85 14.25 -20.49
N GLY A 261 -0.92 13.32 -20.67
CA GLY A 261 -1.23 11.96 -21.13
C GLY A 261 -1.85 11.87 -22.54
N SER A 262 -2.94 11.09 -22.67
CA SER A 262 -3.63 10.80 -23.93
C SER A 262 -4.84 11.71 -24.21
N GLN A 263 -4.96 12.81 -23.48
CA GLN A 263 -6.05 13.77 -23.64
C GLN A 263 -6.07 14.39 -25.04
N THR A 264 -7.25 14.86 -25.41
CA THR A 264 -7.49 15.58 -26.67
C THR A 264 -6.63 16.84 -26.74
N LYS A 265 -5.90 17.03 -27.86
CA LYS A 265 -4.89 18.08 -28.00
C LYS A 265 -5.40 19.25 -28.84
N LEU A 266 -4.93 20.47 -28.55
CA LEU A 266 -5.16 21.61 -29.43
C LEU A 266 -4.44 21.39 -30.77
N LYS A 267 -5.17 21.59 -31.89
CA LYS A 267 -4.58 21.46 -33.24
C LYS A 267 -3.68 22.63 -33.61
N LYS A 268 -3.99 23.82 -33.10
CA LYS A 268 -3.27 25.08 -33.36
C LYS A 268 -3.48 26.04 -32.18
N LEU A 269 -2.61 27.03 -32.09
CA LEU A 269 -2.71 28.11 -31.12
C LEU A 269 -2.43 29.45 -31.81
N ASP A 270 -3.44 30.32 -31.86
CA ASP A 270 -3.32 31.69 -32.33
C ASP A 270 -3.55 32.64 -31.15
N VAL A 271 -2.49 33.34 -30.74
CA VAL A 271 -2.52 34.34 -29.65
C VAL A 271 -2.23 35.75 -30.15
N SER A 272 -2.31 35.98 -31.46
CA SER A 272 -1.91 37.24 -32.11
C SER A 272 -2.76 38.45 -31.69
N ALA A 273 -4.03 38.21 -31.35
CA ALA A 273 -4.96 39.23 -30.84
C ALA A 273 -4.76 39.55 -29.35
N ASN A 274 -4.20 38.61 -28.57
CA ASN A 274 -4.09 38.69 -27.11
C ASN A 274 -2.84 39.50 -26.69
N ARG A 275 -2.79 40.78 -27.08
CA ARG A 275 -1.62 41.66 -26.90
C ARG A 275 -1.28 41.94 -25.44
N SER A 276 -2.23 41.73 -24.54
CA SER A 276 -2.08 41.92 -23.09
C SER A 276 -1.54 40.68 -22.36
N LEU A 277 -1.22 39.59 -23.09
CA LEU A 277 -0.84 38.31 -22.49
C LEU A 277 0.49 38.41 -21.72
N VAL A 278 0.47 37.91 -20.49
CA VAL A 278 1.60 37.86 -19.54
C VAL A 278 2.01 36.41 -19.26
N TYR A 279 1.04 35.49 -19.22
CA TYR A 279 1.22 34.06 -18.94
C TYR A 279 0.67 33.21 -20.08
N LEU A 280 1.51 32.36 -20.65
CA LEU A 280 1.11 31.38 -21.66
C LEU A 280 1.59 29.97 -21.27
N PHE A 281 0.64 29.09 -21.01
CA PHE A 281 0.84 27.68 -20.70
C PHE A 281 0.09 26.85 -21.74
N ALA A 282 0.82 26.13 -22.60
CA ALA A 282 0.25 25.29 -23.65
C ALA A 282 1.09 24.02 -23.89
N ALA A 283 1.60 23.43 -22.82
CA ALA A 283 2.38 22.20 -22.86
C ALA A 283 1.54 20.99 -23.29
N GLY A 284 2.16 20.01 -23.97
CA GLY A 284 1.52 18.72 -24.27
C GLY A 284 0.57 18.68 -25.48
N ASN A 285 0.42 19.78 -26.21
CA ASN A 285 -0.53 19.90 -27.33
C ASN A 285 -0.02 19.36 -28.67
N GLY A 286 1.27 19.03 -28.79
CA GLY A 286 1.84 18.62 -30.07
C GLY A 286 1.91 19.74 -31.13
N LEU A 287 1.93 21.01 -30.69
CA LEU A 287 2.04 22.18 -31.55
C LEU A 287 3.33 22.16 -32.36
N THR A 288 3.26 22.46 -33.66
CA THR A 288 4.43 22.53 -34.56
C THR A 288 4.96 23.95 -34.75
N GLU A 289 4.13 24.96 -34.46
CA GLU A 289 4.48 26.38 -34.52
C GLU A 289 3.64 27.19 -33.52
N VAL A 290 4.20 28.30 -33.03
CA VAL A 290 3.51 29.32 -32.22
C VAL A 290 4.13 30.68 -32.57
N ASP A 291 3.32 31.65 -32.97
CA ASP A 291 3.76 33.04 -33.21
C ASP A 291 3.49 33.90 -31.97
N LEU A 292 4.56 34.43 -31.38
CA LEU A 292 4.52 35.28 -30.17
C LEU A 292 4.93 36.74 -30.45
N THR A 293 5.06 37.13 -31.72
CA THR A 293 5.61 38.44 -32.11
C THR A 293 4.77 39.64 -31.66
N ASN A 294 3.49 39.42 -31.36
CA ASN A 294 2.57 40.45 -30.87
C ASN A 294 2.43 40.50 -29.33
N ASN A 295 2.95 39.51 -28.59
CA ASN A 295 2.76 39.35 -27.15
C ASN A 295 3.93 39.95 -26.35
N LYS A 296 4.10 41.28 -26.42
CA LYS A 296 5.28 41.98 -25.89
C LYS A 296 5.40 42.00 -24.36
N TYR A 297 4.29 41.78 -23.65
CA TYR A 297 4.23 41.77 -22.19
C TYR A 297 4.41 40.37 -21.58
N LEU A 298 4.70 39.36 -22.41
CA LEU A 298 4.82 37.97 -21.97
C LEU A 298 6.02 37.81 -21.03
N GLN A 299 5.76 37.23 -19.85
CA GLN A 299 6.75 36.99 -18.79
C GLN A 299 6.98 35.49 -18.55
N GLN A 300 5.92 34.68 -18.68
CA GLN A 300 5.94 33.24 -18.41
C GLN A 300 5.53 32.48 -19.68
N LEU A 301 6.46 31.69 -20.22
CA LEU A 301 6.24 30.92 -21.44
C LEU A 301 6.51 29.43 -21.20
N TYR A 302 5.45 28.62 -21.26
CA TYR A 302 5.49 27.18 -21.03
C TYR A 302 4.95 26.45 -22.27
N LEU A 303 5.86 25.95 -23.10
CA LEU A 303 5.55 25.21 -24.34
C LEU A 303 6.18 23.82 -24.35
N ALA A 304 6.42 23.24 -23.18
CA ALA A 304 7.00 21.90 -23.04
C ALA A 304 6.17 20.81 -23.74
N ASN A 305 6.78 19.69 -24.11
CA ASN A 305 6.06 18.52 -24.65
C ASN A 305 5.22 18.84 -25.92
N ASN A 306 5.74 19.69 -26.80
CA ASN A 306 5.15 19.99 -28.10
C ASN A 306 6.05 19.43 -29.23
N ASN A 307 5.72 19.78 -30.48
CA ASN A 307 6.46 19.35 -31.67
C ASN A 307 7.24 20.51 -32.32
N LEU A 308 7.63 21.53 -31.55
CA LEU A 308 8.27 22.74 -32.07
C LEU A 308 9.71 22.46 -32.52
N THR A 309 10.10 23.02 -33.66
CA THR A 309 11.48 22.97 -34.17
C THR A 309 12.18 24.32 -34.15
N HIS A 310 11.42 25.42 -34.02
CA HIS A 310 11.92 26.80 -33.96
C HIS A 310 10.91 27.71 -33.23
N ILE A 311 11.38 28.84 -32.70
CA ILE A 311 10.55 29.88 -32.07
C ILE A 311 11.28 31.23 -32.13
N ASP A 312 10.57 32.31 -32.48
CA ASP A 312 11.08 33.69 -32.45
C ASP A 312 10.63 34.37 -31.15
N LEU A 313 11.59 34.66 -30.27
CA LEU A 313 11.36 35.38 -29.01
C LEU A 313 11.88 36.82 -29.04
N SER A 314 12.25 37.34 -30.22
CA SER A 314 12.91 38.65 -30.37
C SER A 314 12.02 39.85 -29.98
N LYS A 315 10.71 39.65 -29.86
CA LYS A 315 9.73 40.69 -29.46
C LYS A 315 9.27 40.57 -28.00
N ASN A 316 9.67 39.52 -27.29
CA ASN A 316 9.19 39.21 -25.95
C ASN A 316 10.25 39.59 -24.90
N GLY A 317 10.60 40.88 -24.85
CA GLY A 317 11.70 41.42 -24.03
C GLY A 317 11.50 41.36 -22.51
N GLU A 318 10.30 40.99 -22.05
CA GLU A 318 9.91 40.87 -20.64
C GLU A 318 9.87 39.41 -20.13
N LEU A 319 10.29 38.43 -20.94
CA LEU A 319 10.35 37.02 -20.53
C LEU A 319 11.28 36.82 -19.33
N VAL A 320 10.78 36.10 -18.33
CA VAL A 320 11.51 35.69 -17.12
C VAL A 320 11.69 34.18 -17.09
N ASN A 321 10.66 33.40 -17.41
CA ASN A 321 10.75 31.95 -17.44
C ASN A 321 10.37 31.41 -18.82
N VAL A 322 11.22 30.55 -19.36
CA VAL A 322 11.08 29.96 -20.70
C VAL A 322 11.24 28.44 -20.61
N ILE A 323 10.15 27.70 -20.79
CA ILE A 323 10.15 26.24 -20.69
C ILE A 323 9.84 25.64 -22.07
N LEU A 324 10.89 25.14 -22.75
CA LEU A 324 10.84 24.58 -24.11
C LEU A 324 11.22 23.10 -24.16
N ARG A 325 11.36 22.45 -23.00
CA ARG A 325 11.77 21.05 -22.88
C ARG A 325 10.85 20.09 -23.64
N ASN A 326 11.37 18.93 -24.06
CA ASN A 326 10.63 17.89 -24.79
C ASN A 326 9.94 18.39 -26.08
N ASN A 327 10.63 19.23 -26.84
CA ASN A 327 10.28 19.59 -28.21
C ASN A 327 11.28 18.94 -29.20
N TYR A 328 11.37 19.43 -30.44
CA TYR A 328 12.34 18.99 -31.44
C TYR A 328 13.26 20.12 -31.88
N PHE A 329 13.64 21.01 -30.95
CA PHE A 329 14.68 22.00 -31.23
C PHE A 329 16.05 21.32 -31.36
N THR A 330 16.96 22.02 -32.03
CA THR A 330 18.36 21.62 -32.18
C THR A 330 19.25 22.75 -31.67
N PHE A 331 20.56 22.55 -31.52
CA PHE A 331 21.44 23.64 -31.10
C PHE A 331 21.41 24.83 -32.08
N ALA A 332 21.15 24.57 -33.36
CA ALA A 332 20.98 25.60 -34.38
C ALA A 332 19.69 26.43 -34.22
N THR A 333 18.63 25.86 -33.61
CA THR A 333 17.30 26.50 -33.54
C THR A 333 16.84 26.88 -32.14
N LEU A 334 17.47 26.36 -31.08
CA LEU A 334 17.21 26.74 -29.70
C LEU A 334 17.50 28.24 -29.48
N PRO A 335 16.62 28.98 -28.79
CA PRO A 335 16.94 30.33 -28.33
C PRO A 335 18.22 30.36 -27.49
N ALA A 336 19.08 31.36 -27.70
CA ALA A 336 20.26 31.55 -26.85
C ALA A 336 19.81 31.99 -25.45
N PRO A 337 20.39 31.45 -24.37
CA PRO A 337 20.13 31.92 -23.00
C PRO A 337 20.29 33.44 -22.90
N GLN A 338 19.38 34.09 -22.19
CA GLN A 338 19.39 35.54 -21.96
C GLN A 338 19.57 35.83 -20.46
N ASP A 339 20.31 36.88 -20.10
CA ASP A 339 20.58 37.25 -18.70
C ASP A 339 19.32 37.50 -17.86
N LYS A 340 18.21 37.89 -18.49
CA LYS A 340 16.93 38.14 -17.81
C LYS A 340 16.18 36.86 -17.41
N TRP A 341 16.50 35.72 -18.01
CA TRP A 341 15.78 34.48 -17.74
C TRP A 341 16.18 33.91 -16.39
N GLY A 342 15.22 33.86 -15.46
CA GLY A 342 15.39 33.21 -14.17
C GLY A 342 15.37 31.69 -14.29
N GLN A 343 14.59 31.15 -15.23
CA GLN A 343 14.54 29.73 -15.55
C GLN A 343 14.49 29.51 -17.07
N TYR A 344 15.33 28.61 -17.58
CA TYR A 344 15.33 28.19 -18.97
C TYR A 344 15.50 26.67 -19.09
N ASP A 345 14.41 25.94 -19.35
CA ASP A 345 14.44 24.48 -19.51
C ASP A 345 14.38 24.10 -21.00
N TYR A 346 15.42 23.47 -21.54
CA TYR A 346 15.59 23.30 -23.00
C TYR A 346 16.08 21.92 -23.47
N TYR A 347 16.04 20.88 -22.65
CA TYR A 347 16.34 19.51 -23.11
C TYR A 347 15.30 19.01 -24.12
N GLN A 348 15.71 18.24 -25.14
CA GLN A 348 14.88 17.97 -26.32
C GLN A 348 14.58 16.48 -26.52
N ASN A 349 13.52 16.18 -27.27
CA ASN A 349 13.25 14.83 -27.76
C ASN A 349 14.38 14.36 -28.69
N ASN A 350 14.50 13.04 -28.81
CA ASN A 350 15.52 12.42 -29.63
C ASN A 350 15.38 12.82 -31.11
N MET A 351 16.49 13.20 -31.74
CA MET A 351 16.56 13.50 -33.18
C MET A 351 16.30 12.24 -34.01
N ALA A 352 15.50 12.38 -35.06
CA ALA A 352 15.24 11.30 -36.01
C ALA A 352 16.51 10.87 -36.76
N ILE A 353 16.69 9.56 -36.88
CA ILE A 353 17.76 8.86 -37.61
C ILE A 353 17.19 7.55 -38.19
N ALA A 354 17.84 7.00 -39.22
CA ALA A 354 17.49 5.67 -39.74
C ALA A 354 17.66 4.58 -38.67
N LYS A 355 16.74 3.59 -38.63
CA LYS A 355 16.77 2.48 -37.66
C LYS A 355 18.04 1.62 -37.76
N THR A 356 18.60 1.49 -38.96
CA THR A 356 19.87 0.82 -39.21
C THR A 356 20.75 1.67 -40.13
N VAL A 357 22.04 1.75 -39.83
CA VAL A 357 23.06 2.39 -40.68
C VAL A 357 24.19 1.41 -41.01
N GLN A 358 24.92 1.66 -42.09
CA GLN A 358 26.04 0.82 -42.52
C GLN A 358 27.36 1.38 -41.99
N VAL A 359 28.30 0.49 -41.62
CA VAL A 359 29.70 0.88 -41.37
C VAL A 359 30.25 1.59 -42.61
N GLY A 360 30.82 2.78 -42.42
CA GLY A 360 31.31 3.66 -43.48
C GLY A 360 30.34 4.78 -43.88
N ASP A 361 29.07 4.74 -43.49
CA ASP A 361 28.13 5.83 -43.75
C ASP A 361 28.56 7.13 -43.04
N VAL A 362 28.40 8.26 -43.73
CA VAL A 362 28.62 9.60 -43.15
C VAL A 362 27.28 10.18 -42.72
N LEU A 363 27.03 10.16 -41.41
CA LEU A 363 25.82 10.73 -40.80
C LEU A 363 26.04 12.22 -40.57
N ASP A 364 25.38 13.07 -41.36
CA ASP A 364 25.56 14.53 -41.33
C ASP A 364 24.47 15.19 -40.47
N PHE A 365 24.88 15.77 -39.34
CA PHE A 365 24.04 16.55 -38.44
C PHE A 365 24.47 18.03 -38.38
N SER A 366 25.34 18.47 -39.30
CA SER A 366 26.01 19.78 -39.22
C SER A 366 25.03 20.96 -39.18
N ASP A 367 23.89 20.85 -39.88
CA ASP A 367 22.79 21.81 -39.90
C ASP A 367 21.94 21.85 -38.63
N ARG A 368 22.08 20.85 -37.74
CA ARG A 368 21.33 20.72 -36.49
C ARG A 368 22.18 21.07 -35.26
N VAL A 369 23.42 20.57 -35.22
CA VAL A 369 24.23 20.62 -34.00
C VAL A 369 25.25 21.75 -34.00
N LEU A 370 25.63 22.29 -35.16
CA LEU A 370 26.59 23.39 -35.22
C LEU A 370 25.88 24.74 -35.07
N ARG A 371 26.53 25.64 -34.33
CA ARG A 371 26.09 27.03 -34.17
C ARG A 371 27.31 27.96 -34.19
N GLU A 372 27.20 29.06 -34.93
CA GLU A 372 28.27 30.05 -35.07
C GLU A 372 28.73 30.56 -33.69
N GLY A 373 30.04 30.64 -33.48
CA GLY A 373 30.64 31.10 -32.23
C GLY A 373 30.58 30.09 -31.07
N THR A 374 30.18 28.84 -31.32
CA THR A 374 30.11 27.78 -30.31
C THR A 374 30.92 26.55 -30.73
N GLU A 375 31.29 25.73 -29.74
CA GLU A 375 31.92 24.42 -29.97
C GLU A 375 30.92 23.30 -29.71
N THR A 376 30.97 22.24 -30.52
CA THR A 376 30.09 21.07 -30.38
C THR A 376 30.90 19.77 -30.36
N THR A 377 30.71 18.98 -29.31
CA THR A 377 31.33 17.66 -29.14
C THR A 377 30.31 16.54 -29.35
N CYS A 378 30.78 15.34 -29.67
CA CYS A 378 29.94 14.17 -29.91
C CYS A 378 30.54 12.92 -29.26
N ALA A 379 29.68 12.09 -28.68
CA ALA A 379 30.00 10.74 -28.22
C ALA A 379 28.98 9.73 -28.75
N VAL A 380 29.39 8.46 -28.85
CA VAL A 380 28.50 7.36 -29.19
C VAL A 380 28.33 6.47 -27.97
N PHE A 381 27.08 6.17 -27.63
CA PHE A 381 26.75 5.31 -26.51
C PHE A 381 26.05 4.05 -27.01
N MET A 382 26.57 2.89 -26.63
CA MET A 382 25.93 1.60 -26.79
C MET A 382 24.92 1.37 -25.67
N VAL A 383 23.78 0.79 -26.01
CA VAL A 383 22.65 0.59 -25.09
C VAL A 383 22.44 -0.90 -24.87
N ASP A 384 22.42 -1.31 -23.60
CA ASP A 384 21.84 -2.56 -23.17
C ASP A 384 20.39 -2.33 -22.73
N GLU A 385 19.43 -2.70 -23.57
CA GLU A 385 18.01 -2.54 -23.26
C GLU A 385 17.52 -3.51 -22.18
N ILE A 386 18.27 -4.59 -21.90
CA ILE A 386 17.91 -5.59 -20.89
C ILE A 386 18.39 -5.14 -19.51
N GLU A 387 19.68 -4.80 -19.42
CA GLU A 387 20.32 -4.36 -18.17
C GLU A 387 20.07 -2.87 -17.87
N LEU A 388 19.48 -2.13 -18.82
CA LEU A 388 19.26 -0.68 -18.75
C LEU A 388 20.56 0.13 -18.58
N GLU A 389 21.66 -0.39 -19.10
CA GLU A 389 22.98 0.22 -19.03
C GLU A 389 23.37 0.88 -20.36
N THR A 390 24.13 1.98 -20.27
CA THR A 390 24.73 2.64 -21.43
C THR A 390 26.24 2.70 -21.28
N THR A 391 26.97 2.33 -22.34
CA THR A 391 28.44 2.38 -22.36
C THR A 391 28.92 3.29 -23.47
N GLN A 392 29.74 4.27 -23.13
CA GLN A 392 30.40 5.11 -24.15
C GLN A 392 31.40 4.27 -24.95
N LEU A 393 31.29 4.32 -26.28
CA LEU A 393 32.22 3.66 -27.18
C LEU A 393 33.49 4.49 -27.37
N ASP A 394 34.62 3.82 -27.51
CA ASP A 394 35.90 4.46 -27.78
C ASP A 394 36.05 4.87 -29.26
N GLU A 395 37.02 5.75 -29.55
CA GLU A 395 37.26 6.31 -30.89
C GLU A 395 37.61 5.27 -31.95
N SER A 396 37.92 4.02 -31.59
CA SER A 396 38.07 2.94 -32.60
C SER A 396 36.74 2.55 -33.26
N TYR A 397 35.58 2.93 -32.69
CA TYR A 397 34.25 2.64 -33.26
C TYR A 397 33.76 3.70 -34.25
N TYR A 398 34.17 4.96 -34.11
CA TYR A 398 33.62 6.05 -34.91
C TYR A 398 34.58 7.22 -35.03
N LYS A 399 34.40 8.02 -36.09
CA LYS A 399 35.04 9.32 -36.27
C LYS A 399 33.98 10.42 -36.23
N TYR A 400 34.26 11.52 -35.53
CA TYR A 400 33.44 12.74 -35.54
C TYR A 400 34.25 13.93 -36.08
N GLU A 401 33.69 14.67 -37.04
CA GLU A 401 34.31 15.88 -37.60
C GLU A 401 33.22 16.87 -38.05
N ASN A 402 33.19 18.07 -37.45
CA ASN A 402 32.30 19.18 -37.81
C ASN A 402 30.82 18.77 -38.01
N GLY A 403 30.22 18.13 -37.00
CA GLY A 403 28.82 17.71 -37.05
C GLY A 403 28.57 16.42 -37.83
N LYS A 404 29.60 15.76 -38.37
CA LYS A 404 29.48 14.51 -39.13
C LYS A 404 30.05 13.34 -38.36
N VAL A 405 29.33 12.22 -38.31
CA VAL A 405 29.75 10.98 -37.64
C VAL A 405 29.88 9.84 -38.65
N THR A 406 30.98 9.10 -38.61
CA THR A 406 31.22 7.91 -39.45
C THR A 406 31.61 6.72 -38.61
N PHE A 407 30.87 5.61 -38.70
CA PHE A 407 31.20 4.38 -37.99
C PHE A 407 32.32 3.60 -38.69
N LEU A 408 33.31 3.17 -37.90
CA LEU A 408 34.49 2.40 -38.35
C LEU A 408 34.30 0.89 -38.15
N LYS A 409 33.47 0.49 -37.19
CA LYS A 409 33.06 -0.90 -36.93
C LYS A 409 31.64 -0.94 -36.36
N ALA A 410 30.97 -2.08 -36.53
CA ALA A 410 29.64 -2.33 -36.00
C ALA A 410 29.73 -2.72 -34.51
N PRO A 411 29.07 -2.00 -33.59
CA PRO A 411 28.87 -2.45 -32.21
C PRO A 411 27.90 -3.63 -32.15
N GLU A 412 27.96 -4.41 -31.07
CA GLU A 412 27.13 -5.62 -30.90
C GLU A 412 25.66 -5.30 -30.55
N LYS A 413 25.40 -4.16 -29.92
CA LYS A 413 24.08 -3.70 -29.47
C LYS A 413 23.72 -2.36 -30.12
N PRO A 414 22.43 -1.95 -30.10
CA PRO A 414 22.01 -0.63 -30.58
C PRO A 414 22.81 0.51 -29.91
N VAL A 415 22.93 1.62 -30.64
CA VAL A 415 23.63 2.83 -30.18
C VAL A 415 22.75 4.08 -30.33
N TYR A 416 23.13 5.17 -29.65
CA TYR A 416 22.68 6.52 -29.99
C TYR A 416 23.87 7.47 -30.06
N LEU A 417 23.73 8.56 -30.83
CA LEU A 417 24.69 9.67 -30.86
C LEU A 417 24.27 10.71 -29.81
N ALA A 418 25.21 11.16 -29.00
CA ALA A 418 25.04 12.24 -28.04
C ALA A 418 25.86 13.45 -28.47
N PHE A 419 25.27 14.63 -28.42
CA PHE A 419 25.91 15.90 -28.74
C PHE A 419 25.81 16.87 -27.56
N ALA A 420 26.88 17.63 -27.32
CA ALA A 420 26.94 18.72 -26.35
C ALA A 420 27.45 19.99 -27.03
N ASN A 421 26.96 21.16 -26.62
CA ASN A 421 27.35 22.45 -27.21
C ASN A 421 27.72 23.47 -26.12
N SER A 422 28.78 24.25 -26.37
CA SER A 422 29.35 25.19 -25.39
C SER A 422 28.40 26.31 -24.94
N MET A 423 27.31 26.57 -25.68
CA MET A 423 26.28 27.55 -25.31
C MET A 423 25.22 26.98 -24.34
N PHE A 424 25.00 25.67 -24.34
CA PHE A 424 23.93 24.99 -23.61
C PHE A 424 24.54 24.07 -22.54
N THR A 425 25.04 24.68 -21.47
CA THR A 425 25.93 24.02 -20.49
C THR A 425 25.27 22.89 -19.69
N GLU A 426 23.94 22.82 -19.68
CA GLU A 426 23.17 21.75 -19.01
C GLU A 426 22.96 20.51 -19.90
N MET A 427 23.24 20.60 -21.21
CA MET A 427 23.17 19.46 -22.13
C MET A 427 24.57 18.92 -22.40
N GLN A 428 25.04 18.03 -21.52
CA GLN A 428 26.36 17.40 -21.56
C GLN A 428 26.26 15.98 -22.13
N LEU A 429 27.39 15.41 -22.56
CA LEU A 429 27.40 14.08 -23.20
C LEU A 429 26.85 12.97 -22.28
N ASP A 430 27.12 13.09 -20.99
CA ASP A 430 26.73 12.19 -19.90
C ASP A 430 25.53 12.70 -19.08
N TYR A 431 25.04 13.91 -19.36
CA TYR A 431 23.90 14.50 -18.66
C TYR A 431 22.94 15.20 -19.64
N MET A 432 21.83 14.53 -19.96
CA MET A 432 20.76 15.02 -20.83
C MET A 432 21.24 15.61 -22.19
N PRO A 433 22.06 14.88 -22.96
CA PRO A 433 22.57 15.37 -24.24
C PRO A 433 21.45 15.56 -25.27
N LEU A 434 21.72 16.41 -26.28
CA LEU A 434 20.94 16.37 -27.51
C LEU A 434 21.33 15.08 -28.21
N ARG A 435 20.41 14.14 -28.37
CA ARG A 435 20.74 12.80 -28.87
C ARG A 435 19.84 12.35 -29.99
N THR A 436 20.29 11.34 -30.74
CA THR A 436 19.45 10.67 -31.73
C THR A 436 18.54 9.63 -31.07
N ALA A 437 17.54 9.15 -31.81
CA ALA A 437 16.90 7.87 -31.48
C ALA A 437 17.95 6.74 -31.52
N GLN A 438 17.64 5.62 -30.88
CA GLN A 438 18.50 4.44 -30.92
C GLN A 438 18.44 3.78 -32.31
N PHE A 439 19.58 3.30 -32.80
CA PHE A 439 19.71 2.64 -34.09
C PHE A 439 20.78 1.55 -34.06
N ARG A 440 20.74 0.63 -35.02
CA ARG A 440 21.75 -0.43 -35.19
C ARG A 440 22.78 -0.02 -36.24
N VAL A 441 24.03 -0.44 -36.04
CA VAL A 441 25.09 -0.30 -37.05
C VAL A 441 25.42 -1.70 -37.56
N ARG A 442 25.42 -1.92 -38.86
CA ARG A 442 25.79 -3.22 -39.47
C ARG A 442 27.05 -3.13 -40.29
N THR A 443 27.76 -4.25 -40.34
CA THR A 443 28.84 -4.45 -41.30
C THR A 443 28.31 -4.28 -42.74
N VAL A 444 29.21 -3.97 -43.67
CA VAL A 444 28.85 -3.89 -45.10
C VAL A 444 28.25 -5.20 -45.60
N GLU A 445 28.72 -6.33 -45.07
CA GLU A 445 28.25 -7.66 -45.45
C GLU A 445 26.82 -7.97 -44.95
N ASP A 446 26.45 -7.50 -43.75
CA ASP A 446 25.17 -7.85 -43.12
C ASP A 446 24.06 -6.80 -43.32
N PHE A 447 24.41 -5.63 -43.86
CA PHE A 447 23.45 -4.59 -44.19
C PHE A 447 22.47 -5.08 -45.28
N GLY A 448 21.18 -4.90 -45.03
CA GLY A 448 20.07 -5.35 -45.87
C GLY A 448 19.69 -6.83 -45.70
N LYS A 449 20.41 -7.62 -44.91
CA LYS A 449 20.02 -9.01 -44.63
C LYS A 449 18.84 -9.08 -43.64
N PRO A 450 17.86 -9.98 -43.86
CA PRO A 450 16.77 -10.23 -42.91
C PRO A 450 17.25 -10.68 -41.53
N ASP A 451 16.55 -10.23 -40.49
CA ASP A 451 16.77 -10.59 -39.09
C ASP A 451 15.99 -11.82 -38.69
N ILE A 452 16.55 -12.61 -37.78
CA ILE A 452 15.79 -13.67 -37.12
C ILE A 452 14.76 -13.00 -36.20
N ALA A 453 13.48 -13.25 -36.45
CA ALA A 453 12.41 -12.80 -35.58
C ALA A 453 12.24 -13.77 -34.42
N PHE A 454 12.03 -15.05 -34.72
CA PHE A 454 11.93 -16.12 -33.73
C PHE A 454 12.14 -17.50 -34.35
N SER A 455 12.30 -18.51 -33.50
CA SER A 455 12.30 -19.91 -33.90
C SER A 455 11.36 -20.74 -33.04
N LEU A 456 10.83 -21.80 -33.63
CA LEU A 456 10.01 -22.79 -32.94
C LEU A 456 10.46 -24.21 -33.29
N THR A 457 10.21 -25.15 -32.39
CA THR A 457 10.50 -26.57 -32.59
C THR A 457 9.24 -27.40 -32.36
N THR A 458 8.90 -28.30 -33.27
CA THR A 458 7.76 -29.24 -33.16
C THR A 458 8.17 -30.57 -32.52
N LYS A 459 7.24 -31.24 -31.82
CA LYS A 459 7.50 -32.55 -31.15
C LYS A 459 7.81 -33.69 -32.13
N SER A 460 7.21 -33.65 -33.31
CA SER A 460 7.47 -34.56 -34.43
C SER A 460 7.45 -33.76 -35.73
N ALA A 461 8.02 -34.29 -36.81
CA ALA A 461 7.90 -33.69 -38.13
C ALA A 461 6.41 -33.49 -38.44
N SER A 462 5.96 -32.23 -38.48
CA SER A 462 4.54 -31.92 -38.66
C SER A 462 4.19 -32.07 -40.15
N PRO A 463 3.22 -32.93 -40.53
CA PRO A 463 2.84 -33.10 -41.93
C PRO A 463 2.31 -31.79 -42.54
N GLU A 464 1.86 -30.85 -41.71
CA GLU A 464 1.41 -29.51 -42.09
C GLU A 464 1.76 -28.49 -41.00
N VAL A 465 2.44 -27.41 -41.37
CA VAL A 465 2.81 -26.27 -40.53
C VAL A 465 1.82 -25.15 -40.84
N LYS A 466 1.11 -24.68 -39.81
CA LYS A 466 0.19 -23.55 -39.87
C LYS A 466 0.63 -22.47 -38.90
N MET A 467 0.87 -21.26 -39.41
CA MET A 467 1.17 -20.08 -38.59
C MET A 467 0.43 -18.86 -39.12
N ASN A 468 0.12 -17.96 -38.19
CA ASN A 468 -0.58 -16.70 -38.43
C ASN A 468 0.37 -15.58 -37.98
N ILE A 469 0.99 -14.87 -38.91
CA ILE A 469 2.00 -13.85 -38.63
C ILE A 469 1.47 -12.45 -38.97
N GLY A 470 1.59 -11.51 -38.04
CA GLY A 470 1.27 -10.09 -38.25
C GLY A 470 2.51 -9.20 -38.12
N MET A 471 2.55 -8.10 -38.87
CA MET A 471 3.67 -7.17 -38.91
C MET A 471 3.22 -5.71 -38.81
N GLU A 472 4.07 -4.87 -38.21
CA GLU A 472 3.80 -3.45 -37.99
C GLU A 472 3.46 -2.73 -39.32
N GLY A 473 2.35 -1.99 -39.33
CA GLY A 473 1.92 -1.21 -40.49
C GLY A 473 1.43 -2.03 -41.69
N ALA A 474 1.31 -3.35 -41.57
CA ALA A 474 0.74 -4.20 -42.61
C ALA A 474 -0.77 -4.00 -42.69
N THR A 475 -1.27 -3.71 -43.90
CA THR A 475 -2.69 -3.61 -44.22
C THR A 475 -2.97 -4.33 -45.53
N ALA A 476 -4.24 -4.47 -45.93
CA ALA A 476 -4.58 -5.00 -47.25
C ALA A 476 -3.95 -4.18 -48.40
N ASP A 477 -3.86 -2.85 -48.21
CA ASP A 477 -3.29 -1.92 -49.20
C ASP A 477 -1.76 -1.79 -49.09
N ASN A 478 -1.17 -2.26 -47.98
CA ASN A 478 0.27 -2.24 -47.72
C ASN A 478 0.73 -3.60 -47.16
N PRO A 479 0.72 -4.68 -47.97
CA PRO A 479 1.18 -5.99 -47.53
C PRO A 479 2.67 -5.96 -47.22
N LYS A 480 3.07 -6.66 -46.16
CA LYS A 480 4.47 -6.81 -45.74
C LYS A 480 4.95 -8.23 -45.97
N SER A 481 6.18 -8.38 -46.46
CA SER A 481 6.82 -9.69 -46.66
C SER A 481 7.63 -10.11 -45.44
N PHE A 482 7.64 -11.41 -45.17
CA PHE A 482 8.53 -12.08 -44.22
C PHE A 482 9.00 -13.41 -44.81
N TYR A 483 9.97 -14.06 -44.16
CA TYR A 483 10.53 -15.31 -44.65
C TYR A 483 10.48 -16.39 -43.58
N VAL A 484 10.33 -17.64 -44.01
CA VAL A 484 10.41 -18.81 -43.12
C VAL A 484 11.43 -19.79 -43.70
N ASP A 485 12.38 -20.21 -42.87
CA ASP A 485 13.25 -21.36 -43.10
C ASP A 485 12.66 -22.57 -42.39
N PHE A 486 12.43 -23.63 -43.15
CA PHE A 486 11.81 -24.87 -42.68
C PHE A 486 12.85 -25.92 -42.23
N GLY A 487 14.05 -25.47 -41.86
CA GLY A 487 15.14 -26.29 -41.32
C GLY A 487 16.07 -26.87 -42.39
N ASP A 488 16.03 -26.35 -43.62
CA ASP A 488 16.92 -26.74 -44.73
C ASP A 488 17.91 -25.64 -45.13
N GLY A 489 17.88 -24.50 -44.44
CA GLY A 489 18.71 -23.34 -44.75
C GLY A 489 18.17 -22.48 -45.88
N LYS A 490 17.00 -22.81 -46.45
CA LYS A 490 16.38 -22.06 -47.54
C LYS A 490 15.16 -21.29 -47.03
N ARG A 491 15.19 -19.98 -47.28
CA ARG A 491 14.12 -19.06 -46.91
C ARG A 491 13.03 -19.06 -48.00
N LYS A 492 11.78 -19.25 -47.61
CA LYS A 492 10.59 -19.04 -48.45
C LYS A 492 9.87 -17.78 -48.01
N GLU A 493 9.51 -16.93 -48.97
CA GLU A 493 8.78 -15.68 -48.71
C GLU A 493 7.27 -15.94 -48.50
N PHE A 494 6.70 -15.19 -47.57
CA PHE A 494 5.28 -15.12 -47.25
C PHE A 494 4.88 -13.65 -47.05
N THR A 495 3.58 -13.35 -47.11
CA THR A 495 3.06 -11.99 -46.96
C THR A 495 2.00 -11.92 -45.87
N THR A 496 1.94 -10.80 -45.17
CA THR A 496 0.86 -10.46 -44.23
C THR A 496 0.23 -9.11 -44.56
N THR A 497 -1.04 -8.97 -44.26
CA THR A 497 -1.87 -7.78 -44.52
C THR A 497 -2.46 -7.21 -43.23
N THR A 498 -1.93 -7.60 -42.08
CA THR A 498 -2.39 -7.14 -40.76
C THR A 498 -1.23 -7.12 -39.76
N ASP A 499 -1.34 -6.26 -38.77
CA ASP A 499 -0.49 -6.17 -37.58
C ASP A 499 -1.01 -7.01 -36.39
N LYS A 500 -2.20 -7.60 -36.51
CA LYS A 500 -2.81 -8.51 -35.52
C LYS A 500 -2.59 -9.97 -35.93
N VAL A 501 -3.04 -10.92 -35.10
CA VAL A 501 -3.07 -12.35 -35.49
C VAL A 501 -4.08 -12.51 -36.63
N PRO A 502 -3.68 -12.91 -37.85
CA PRO A 502 -4.61 -13.17 -38.94
C PRO A 502 -5.70 -14.18 -38.56
N GLU A 503 -6.92 -14.02 -39.07
CA GLU A 503 -8.00 -15.00 -38.85
C GLU A 503 -7.70 -16.36 -39.48
N ASN A 504 -7.08 -16.37 -40.67
CA ASN A 504 -6.68 -17.56 -41.38
C ASN A 504 -5.14 -17.65 -41.44
N PRO A 505 -4.54 -18.85 -41.34
CA PRO A 505 -3.09 -19.00 -41.44
C PRO A 505 -2.54 -18.46 -42.76
N ASN A 506 -1.60 -17.52 -42.68
CA ASN A 506 -0.88 -16.98 -43.84
C ASN A 506 0.43 -17.74 -44.13
N VAL A 507 0.76 -18.72 -43.28
CA VAL A 507 1.76 -19.75 -43.55
C VAL A 507 1.09 -21.11 -43.53
N VAL A 508 1.08 -21.81 -44.67
CA VAL A 508 0.63 -23.21 -44.79
C VAL A 508 1.59 -23.97 -45.67
N ILE A 509 2.32 -24.94 -45.10
CA ILE A 509 3.24 -25.80 -45.85
C ILE A 509 3.52 -27.12 -45.12
N SER A 510 3.89 -28.17 -45.84
CA SER A 510 4.42 -29.40 -45.25
C SER A 510 5.92 -29.28 -44.99
N SER A 511 6.38 -29.66 -43.79
CA SER A 511 7.82 -29.76 -43.46
C SER A 511 8.13 -31.12 -42.86
N THR A 512 9.25 -31.74 -43.27
CA THR A 512 9.73 -33.00 -42.68
C THR A 512 10.76 -32.77 -41.57
N ARG A 513 10.95 -31.51 -41.15
CA ARG A 513 11.93 -31.09 -40.14
C ARG A 513 11.21 -30.52 -38.92
N ASN A 514 11.91 -30.53 -37.79
CA ASN A 514 11.31 -30.16 -36.50
C ASN A 514 11.54 -28.69 -36.14
N THR A 515 12.56 -28.03 -36.67
CA THR A 515 12.89 -26.63 -36.31
C THR A 515 12.57 -25.70 -37.48
N LEU A 516 11.88 -24.62 -37.17
CA LEU A 516 11.51 -23.56 -38.10
C LEU A 516 12.01 -22.22 -37.59
N THR A 517 12.53 -21.39 -38.48
CA THR A 517 13.02 -20.05 -38.16
C THR A 517 12.33 -19.02 -39.02
N VAL A 518 11.71 -18.03 -38.39
CA VAL A 518 11.05 -16.91 -39.06
C VAL A 518 12.02 -15.73 -39.11
N TYR A 519 12.10 -15.11 -40.27
CA TYR A 519 12.91 -13.92 -40.52
C TYR A 519 12.04 -12.77 -40.99
N VAL A 520 12.37 -11.55 -40.55
CA VAL A 520 11.77 -10.32 -41.05
C VAL A 520 12.81 -9.52 -41.84
N PRO A 521 12.43 -8.80 -42.91
CA PRO A 521 13.34 -7.87 -43.56
C PRO A 521 13.95 -6.88 -42.56
N GLN A 522 15.11 -6.32 -42.88
CA GLN A 522 15.75 -5.32 -42.03
C GLN A 522 14.77 -4.19 -41.69
N ASP A 523 14.78 -3.74 -40.44
CA ASP A 523 13.99 -2.61 -39.91
C ASP A 523 12.46 -2.84 -39.84
N GLU A 524 11.97 -3.99 -40.32
CA GLU A 524 10.59 -4.44 -40.16
C GLU A 524 10.37 -5.12 -38.80
N VAL A 525 9.16 -5.03 -38.27
CA VAL A 525 8.81 -5.50 -36.93
C VAL A 525 7.65 -6.48 -37.00
N LEU A 526 7.82 -7.63 -36.34
CA LEU A 526 6.75 -8.61 -36.15
C LEU A 526 5.94 -8.22 -34.90
N THR A 527 4.62 -8.15 -35.05
CA THR A 527 3.71 -7.70 -33.98
C THR A 527 2.73 -8.79 -33.53
N ALA A 528 2.54 -9.85 -34.30
CA ALA A 528 1.61 -10.92 -33.92
C ALA A 528 2.05 -12.33 -34.35
N ILE A 529 1.81 -13.30 -33.47
CA ILE A 529 2.04 -14.73 -33.71
C ILE A 529 0.79 -15.51 -33.31
N GLY A 530 0.31 -16.35 -34.22
CA GLY A 530 -0.73 -17.34 -33.97
C GLY A 530 -0.29 -18.73 -34.41
N VAL A 531 -0.45 -19.72 -33.54
CA VAL A 531 -0.27 -21.15 -33.80
C VAL A 531 -1.40 -21.90 -33.11
N ASP A 532 -2.15 -22.71 -33.86
CA ASP A 532 -3.29 -23.47 -33.35
C ASP A 532 -3.15 -24.96 -33.67
N GLY A 533 -3.26 -25.80 -32.64
CA GLY A 533 -3.26 -27.26 -32.72
C GLY A 533 -1.93 -27.91 -33.13
N MET A 534 -0.87 -27.12 -33.34
CA MET A 534 0.45 -27.63 -33.72
C MET A 534 1.25 -28.00 -32.46
N LYS A 535 1.68 -29.24 -32.35
CA LYS A 535 2.42 -29.74 -31.18
C LYS A 535 3.84 -29.19 -31.13
N LEU A 536 4.11 -28.31 -30.18
CA LEU A 536 5.40 -27.65 -30.00
C LEU A 536 6.20 -28.30 -28.86
N SER A 537 7.52 -28.39 -29.06
CA SER A 537 8.49 -28.66 -28.01
C SER A 537 8.97 -27.36 -27.35
N SER A 538 9.17 -26.30 -28.15
CA SER A 538 9.60 -24.99 -27.66
C SER A 538 9.34 -23.89 -28.68
N ILE A 539 9.28 -22.66 -28.20
CA ILE A 539 9.27 -21.42 -28.99
C ILE A 539 10.08 -20.36 -28.24
N ASN A 540 10.96 -19.65 -28.94
CA ASN A 540 11.77 -18.58 -28.34
C ASN A 540 11.23 -17.21 -28.74
N LEU A 541 10.74 -16.44 -27.77
CA LEU A 541 10.13 -15.13 -27.98
C LEU A 541 10.95 -13.96 -27.41
N SER A 542 12.12 -14.22 -26.84
CA SER A 542 12.88 -13.21 -26.06
C SER A 542 13.33 -12.00 -26.87
N SER A 543 13.52 -12.16 -28.18
CA SER A 543 13.93 -11.07 -29.09
C SER A 543 12.75 -10.22 -29.60
N LEU A 544 11.51 -10.61 -29.32
CA LEU A 544 10.31 -9.95 -29.84
C LEU A 544 9.75 -8.92 -28.85
N LEU A 545 10.52 -7.87 -28.59
CA LEU A 545 10.16 -6.81 -27.63
C LEU A 545 8.86 -6.06 -28.01
N SER A 546 8.53 -6.05 -29.30
CA SER A 546 7.35 -5.39 -29.89
C SER A 546 6.17 -6.35 -30.18
N LEU A 547 6.23 -7.60 -29.71
CA LEU A 547 5.12 -8.55 -29.87
C LEU A 547 3.89 -8.04 -29.11
N ALA A 548 2.82 -7.74 -29.84
CA ALA A 548 1.58 -7.19 -29.31
C ALA A 548 0.49 -8.26 -29.12
N HIS A 549 0.48 -9.30 -29.96
CA HIS A 549 -0.55 -10.33 -29.92
C HIS A 549 0.07 -11.72 -30.02
N LEU A 550 -0.13 -12.55 -29.00
CA LEU A 550 0.34 -13.93 -28.98
C LEU A 550 -0.84 -14.88 -28.80
N SER A 551 -0.98 -15.84 -29.72
CA SER A 551 -1.95 -16.92 -29.62
C SER A 551 -1.27 -18.27 -29.88
N LEU A 552 -1.16 -19.11 -28.85
CA LEU A 552 -0.63 -20.47 -28.94
C LEU A 552 -1.67 -21.43 -28.36
N LYS A 553 -2.61 -21.88 -29.18
CA LYS A 553 -3.75 -22.70 -28.75
C LYS A 553 -3.47 -24.17 -28.96
N GLY A 554 -3.74 -25.02 -27.97
CA GLY A 554 -3.66 -26.47 -28.18
C GLY A 554 -2.27 -26.97 -28.58
N THR A 555 -1.19 -26.28 -28.18
CA THR A 555 0.17 -26.56 -28.67
C THR A 555 0.93 -27.58 -27.82
N GLU A 556 0.35 -28.02 -26.70
CA GLU A 556 0.95 -28.92 -25.71
C GLU A 556 2.25 -28.40 -25.07
N LEU A 557 2.44 -27.08 -25.05
CA LEU A 557 3.53 -26.44 -24.31
C LEU A 557 3.29 -26.56 -22.80
N PHE A 558 4.36 -26.73 -22.05
CA PHE A 558 4.35 -26.75 -20.58
C PHE A 558 5.18 -25.60 -19.98
N GLU A 559 5.99 -24.92 -20.79
CA GLU A 559 6.76 -23.73 -20.41
C GLU A 559 6.87 -22.74 -21.56
N ILE A 560 6.98 -21.45 -21.24
CA ILE A 560 7.22 -20.36 -22.18
C ILE A 560 7.84 -19.18 -21.44
N ASP A 561 8.85 -18.55 -22.04
CA ASP A 561 9.44 -17.31 -21.53
C ASP A 561 8.76 -16.11 -22.19
N LEU A 562 8.06 -15.32 -21.38
CA LEU A 562 7.38 -14.07 -21.77
C LEU A 562 8.04 -12.83 -21.13
N GLY A 563 9.21 -12.99 -20.52
CA GLY A 563 9.83 -11.97 -19.68
C GLY A 563 10.15 -10.66 -20.41
N TYR A 564 10.39 -10.70 -21.72
CA TYR A 564 10.86 -9.57 -22.52
C TYR A 564 9.77 -8.91 -23.40
N ASN A 565 8.59 -9.51 -23.53
CA ASN A 565 7.54 -9.09 -24.47
C ASN A 565 6.66 -7.96 -23.91
N ARG A 566 7.27 -6.80 -23.62
CA ARG A 566 6.61 -5.65 -22.96
C ARG A 566 5.42 -5.05 -23.72
N ALA A 567 5.36 -5.25 -25.03
CA ALA A 567 4.33 -4.67 -25.89
C ALA A 567 3.04 -5.50 -25.97
N LEU A 568 2.96 -6.64 -25.25
CA LEU A 568 1.80 -7.52 -25.30
C LEU A 568 0.52 -6.78 -24.91
N LYS A 569 -0.49 -6.92 -25.75
CA LYS A 569 -1.86 -6.42 -25.59
C LYS A 569 -2.84 -7.57 -25.37
N SER A 570 -2.59 -8.71 -26.03
CA SER A 570 -3.41 -9.92 -25.89
C SER A 570 -2.53 -11.17 -25.81
N LEU A 571 -2.87 -12.05 -24.87
CA LEU A 571 -2.20 -13.32 -24.61
C LEU A 571 -3.24 -14.45 -24.56
N VAL A 572 -3.15 -15.38 -25.51
CA VAL A 572 -4.07 -16.52 -25.62
C VAL A 572 -3.26 -17.81 -25.65
N LEU A 573 -3.25 -18.54 -24.54
CA LEU A 573 -2.50 -19.78 -24.33
C LEU A 573 -3.41 -20.94 -23.89
N ASN A 574 -4.67 -20.93 -24.31
CA ASN A 574 -5.64 -21.92 -23.88
C ASN A 574 -5.39 -23.32 -24.50
N GLY A 575 -5.72 -24.38 -23.75
CA GLY A 575 -5.57 -25.77 -24.23
C GLY A 575 -4.14 -26.32 -24.19
N ASN A 576 -3.27 -25.81 -23.32
CA ASN A 576 -1.87 -26.26 -23.17
C ASN A 576 -1.69 -27.08 -21.88
N PHE A 577 -0.44 -27.28 -21.45
CA PHE A 577 -0.07 -28.06 -20.26
C PHE A 577 0.73 -27.24 -19.25
N PHE A 578 0.44 -25.94 -19.12
CA PHE A 578 1.10 -25.11 -18.13
C PHE A 578 0.61 -25.48 -16.72
N GLU A 579 1.52 -25.91 -15.85
CA GLU A 579 1.26 -26.10 -14.41
C GLU A 579 1.45 -24.80 -13.61
N SER A 580 2.34 -23.93 -14.10
CA SER A 580 2.53 -22.57 -13.60
C SER A 580 2.96 -21.65 -14.72
N LEU A 581 2.63 -20.36 -14.61
CA LEU A 581 3.05 -19.35 -15.58
C LEU A 581 3.32 -18.02 -14.88
N ASN A 582 4.47 -17.41 -15.18
CA ASN A 582 4.79 -16.05 -14.79
C ASN A 582 4.74 -15.15 -16.02
N ILE A 583 3.81 -14.19 -16.02
CA ILE A 583 3.68 -13.23 -17.12
C ILE A 583 4.34 -11.88 -16.79
N ARG A 584 4.99 -11.68 -15.65
CA ARG A 584 5.66 -10.41 -15.33
C ARG A 584 6.86 -10.13 -16.23
N GLY A 585 7.27 -8.86 -16.29
CA GLY A 585 8.55 -8.49 -16.90
C GLY A 585 9.73 -9.09 -16.14
N VAL A 586 10.87 -9.28 -16.82
CA VAL A 586 12.14 -9.61 -16.13
C VAL A 586 12.60 -8.49 -15.18
N ASN A 587 12.15 -7.26 -15.42
CA ASN A 587 12.29 -6.08 -14.56
C ASN A 587 11.16 -5.07 -14.88
N ASP A 588 11.15 -3.92 -14.19
CA ASP A 588 10.08 -2.92 -14.33
C ASP A 588 9.96 -2.32 -15.74
N TYR A 589 11.02 -2.32 -16.52
CA TYR A 589 11.00 -1.85 -17.90
C TYR A 589 10.25 -2.80 -18.84
N PHE A 590 10.17 -4.09 -18.49
CA PHE A 590 9.50 -5.12 -19.29
C PHE A 590 8.11 -5.52 -18.76
N GLN A 591 7.54 -4.74 -17.83
CA GLN A 591 6.15 -4.95 -17.40
C GLN A 591 5.21 -4.79 -18.60
N LYS A 592 4.15 -5.60 -18.63
CA LYS A 592 3.21 -5.62 -19.75
C LYS A 592 2.04 -4.69 -19.50
N ASN A 593 2.37 -3.40 -19.39
CA ASN A 593 1.42 -2.33 -19.04
C ASN A 593 0.29 -2.15 -20.09
N TYR A 594 0.42 -2.76 -21.27
CA TYR A 594 -0.59 -2.74 -22.33
C TYR A 594 -1.46 -3.99 -22.39
N LEU A 595 -1.20 -5.01 -21.55
CA LEU A 595 -1.88 -6.30 -21.62
C LEU A 595 -3.28 -6.20 -21.04
N THR A 596 -4.29 -6.40 -21.89
CA THR A 596 -5.70 -6.21 -21.55
C THR A 596 -6.48 -7.52 -21.55
N ASP A 597 -6.12 -8.44 -22.46
CA ASP A 597 -6.88 -9.65 -22.75
C ASP A 597 -6.03 -10.89 -22.52
N ILE A 598 -6.44 -11.70 -21.55
CA ILE A 598 -5.71 -12.91 -21.14
C ILE A 598 -6.66 -14.11 -21.16
N ASP A 599 -6.31 -15.12 -21.95
CA ASP A 599 -6.97 -16.41 -21.96
C ASP A 599 -5.96 -17.53 -21.71
N LEU A 600 -6.00 -18.09 -20.51
CA LEU A 600 -5.16 -19.18 -20.03
C LEU A 600 -6.00 -20.41 -19.65
N SER A 601 -7.22 -20.50 -20.18
CA SER A 601 -8.14 -21.60 -19.88
C SER A 601 -7.65 -22.96 -20.39
N ASP A 602 -8.23 -24.05 -19.89
CA ASP A 602 -7.93 -25.41 -20.32
C ASP A 602 -6.43 -25.75 -20.23
N ASN A 603 -5.86 -25.55 -19.05
CA ASN A 603 -4.47 -25.89 -18.73
C ASN A 603 -4.43 -26.83 -17.51
N ALA A 604 -3.30 -26.93 -16.82
CA ALA A 604 -3.16 -27.67 -15.57
C ALA A 604 -2.66 -26.73 -14.45
N MET A 605 -3.01 -25.44 -14.52
CA MET A 605 -2.37 -24.43 -13.68
C MET A 605 -2.77 -24.58 -12.23
N VAL A 606 -1.77 -24.76 -11.37
CA VAL A 606 -1.90 -24.69 -9.91
C VAL A 606 -1.61 -23.28 -9.42
N SER A 607 -0.79 -22.51 -10.17
CA SER A 607 -0.50 -21.11 -9.86
C SER A 607 -0.26 -20.26 -11.11
N VAL A 608 -0.54 -18.96 -11.00
CA VAL A 608 -0.24 -17.98 -12.05
C VAL A 608 0.22 -16.68 -11.40
N THR A 609 1.29 -16.09 -11.92
CA THR A 609 1.76 -14.76 -11.52
C THR A 609 1.39 -13.77 -12.61
N LEU A 610 0.36 -12.96 -12.36
CA LEU A 610 -0.12 -11.94 -13.28
C LEU A 610 0.73 -10.65 -13.22
N ASN A 611 0.62 -9.85 -14.29
CA ASN A 611 1.17 -8.49 -14.35
C ASN A 611 0.39 -7.58 -13.37
N ASP A 612 0.77 -6.31 -13.27
CA ASP A 612 -0.10 -5.30 -12.64
C ASP A 612 -1.52 -5.38 -13.22
N MET A 613 -2.50 -5.60 -12.33
CA MET A 613 -3.89 -5.90 -12.68
C MET A 613 -4.63 -4.66 -13.18
N GLY A 614 -4.09 -3.45 -12.95
CA GLY A 614 -4.71 -2.20 -13.39
C GLY A 614 -4.90 -2.09 -14.91
N GLY A 615 -4.15 -2.86 -15.72
CA GLY A 615 -4.31 -2.89 -17.18
C GLY A 615 -5.30 -3.94 -17.71
N ILE A 616 -5.58 -4.98 -16.93
CA ILE A 616 -6.32 -6.17 -17.39
C ILE A 616 -7.82 -5.90 -17.41
N ARG A 617 -8.47 -6.21 -18.53
CA ARG A 617 -9.92 -6.03 -18.73
C ARG A 617 -10.65 -7.36 -18.86
N ASN A 618 -10.02 -8.36 -19.46
CA ASN A 618 -10.63 -9.66 -19.72
C ASN A 618 -9.68 -10.76 -19.26
N LEU A 619 -10.11 -11.56 -18.29
CA LEU A 619 -9.32 -12.64 -17.71
C LEU A 619 -10.10 -13.95 -17.70
N ASN A 620 -9.61 -14.94 -18.46
CA ASN A 620 -10.12 -16.30 -18.45
C ASN A 620 -9.05 -17.27 -17.91
N LEU A 621 -9.32 -17.83 -16.74
CA LEU A 621 -8.53 -18.86 -16.05
C LEU A 621 -9.33 -20.15 -15.82
N SER A 622 -10.44 -20.34 -16.55
CA SER A 622 -11.31 -21.50 -16.37
C SER A 622 -10.63 -22.82 -16.71
N ASN A 623 -11.13 -23.92 -16.13
CA ASN A 623 -10.61 -25.28 -16.34
C ASN A 623 -9.12 -25.39 -15.99
N ASN A 624 -8.80 -25.08 -14.73
CA ASN A 624 -7.46 -25.18 -14.17
C ASN A 624 -7.52 -25.83 -12.77
N LEU A 625 -6.41 -25.80 -12.03
CA LEU A 625 -6.26 -26.41 -10.71
C LEU A 625 -6.00 -25.37 -9.61
N LEU A 626 -6.43 -24.11 -9.81
CA LEU A 626 -6.14 -23.00 -8.89
C LEU A 626 -6.87 -23.19 -7.56
N THR A 627 -6.14 -23.09 -6.44
CA THR A 627 -6.71 -23.08 -5.09
C THR A 627 -6.77 -21.68 -4.48
N GLU A 628 -5.97 -20.75 -5.01
CA GLU A 628 -5.94 -19.34 -4.61
C GLU A 628 -5.66 -18.45 -5.81
N LEU A 629 -6.15 -17.21 -5.75
CA LEU A 629 -5.86 -16.16 -6.72
C LEU A 629 -6.06 -14.79 -6.07
N SER A 630 -5.03 -13.94 -6.11
CA SER A 630 -5.17 -12.54 -5.73
C SER A 630 -5.65 -11.72 -6.92
N LEU A 631 -6.73 -10.95 -6.71
CA LEU A 631 -7.31 -10.03 -7.69
C LEU A 631 -7.22 -8.56 -7.20
N LYS A 632 -6.22 -8.28 -6.37
CA LYS A 632 -5.95 -6.92 -5.89
C LYS A 632 -5.67 -5.97 -7.06
N ASP A 633 -6.16 -4.75 -6.97
CA ASP A 633 -5.90 -3.66 -7.93
C ASP A 633 -6.43 -3.96 -9.36
N ALA A 634 -7.45 -4.81 -9.48
CA ALA A 634 -8.11 -5.17 -10.73
C ALA A 634 -9.26 -4.20 -11.12
N ASP A 635 -9.07 -2.89 -10.91
CA ASP A 635 -10.13 -1.87 -11.01
C ASP A 635 -10.75 -1.75 -12.41
N ASN A 636 -9.98 -2.11 -13.46
CA ASN A 636 -10.41 -2.02 -14.85
C ASN A 636 -10.99 -3.33 -15.42
N MET A 637 -11.21 -4.35 -14.57
CA MET A 637 -11.76 -5.64 -14.99
C MET A 637 -13.18 -5.47 -15.55
N GLN A 638 -13.44 -6.08 -16.71
CA GLN A 638 -14.74 -6.08 -17.39
C GLN A 638 -15.35 -7.49 -17.44
N THR A 639 -14.52 -8.50 -17.73
CA THR A 639 -14.94 -9.91 -17.75
C THR A 639 -13.95 -10.80 -17.00
N LEU A 640 -14.48 -11.65 -16.12
CA LEU A 640 -13.72 -12.59 -15.31
C LEU A 640 -14.33 -14.00 -15.39
N ASN A 641 -13.54 -14.99 -15.75
CA ASN A 641 -13.95 -16.40 -15.72
C ASN A 641 -12.92 -17.24 -14.95
N LEU A 642 -13.33 -17.71 -13.78
CA LEU A 642 -12.57 -18.57 -12.88
C LEU A 642 -13.23 -19.95 -12.72
N SER A 643 -14.23 -20.27 -13.56
CA SER A 643 -15.00 -21.50 -13.43
C SER A 643 -14.15 -22.77 -13.52
N ASN A 644 -14.59 -23.86 -12.89
CA ASN A 644 -13.90 -25.15 -12.93
C ASN A 644 -12.46 -25.06 -12.39
N ASN A 645 -12.34 -24.62 -11.14
CA ASN A 645 -11.09 -24.56 -10.36
C ASN A 645 -11.35 -25.14 -8.94
N TYR A 646 -10.43 -24.91 -8.01
CA TYR A 646 -10.49 -25.39 -6.62
C TYR A 646 -10.45 -24.23 -5.61
N LEU A 647 -10.86 -23.02 -6.02
CA LEU A 647 -10.87 -21.83 -5.17
C LEU A 647 -11.82 -22.00 -3.99
N THR A 648 -11.43 -21.58 -2.79
CA THR A 648 -12.26 -21.63 -1.57
C THR A 648 -12.85 -20.28 -1.17
N SER A 649 -12.29 -19.20 -1.69
CA SER A 649 -12.81 -17.84 -1.56
C SER A 649 -12.47 -17.01 -2.80
N VAL A 650 -13.20 -15.91 -3.00
CA VAL A 650 -12.88 -14.91 -4.01
C VAL A 650 -13.18 -13.51 -3.49
N ASN A 651 -12.25 -12.58 -3.70
CA ASN A 651 -12.45 -11.17 -3.37
C ASN A 651 -12.62 -10.35 -4.66
N LEU A 652 -13.83 -9.83 -4.87
CA LEU A 652 -14.22 -9.02 -6.01
C LEU A 652 -14.29 -7.52 -5.70
N SER A 653 -13.86 -7.07 -4.51
CA SER A 653 -14.11 -5.71 -4.00
C SER A 653 -13.60 -4.57 -4.88
N TYR A 654 -12.58 -4.82 -5.71
CA TYR A 654 -11.94 -3.81 -6.56
C TYR A 654 -12.65 -3.63 -7.92
N MET A 655 -13.50 -4.57 -8.35
CA MET A 655 -13.94 -4.70 -9.73
C MET A 655 -15.29 -4.01 -10.01
N THR A 656 -15.39 -2.70 -9.74
CA THR A 656 -16.64 -1.92 -9.89
C THR A 656 -17.14 -1.82 -11.34
N LEU A 657 -16.22 -1.92 -12.31
CA LEU A 657 -16.50 -1.86 -13.75
C LEU A 657 -16.86 -3.22 -14.39
N MET A 658 -16.87 -4.30 -13.60
CA MET A 658 -17.09 -5.65 -14.11
C MET A 658 -18.53 -5.85 -14.56
N THR A 659 -18.71 -6.39 -15.77
CA THR A 659 -20.01 -6.65 -16.39
C THR A 659 -20.37 -8.13 -16.42
N LYS A 660 -19.36 -9.03 -16.42
CA LYS A 660 -19.54 -10.49 -16.44
C LYS A 660 -18.56 -11.19 -15.51
N CYS A 661 -19.07 -12.08 -14.66
CA CYS A 661 -18.26 -12.91 -13.78
C CYS A 661 -18.78 -14.35 -13.73
N ASP A 662 -17.89 -15.31 -13.91
CA ASP A 662 -18.17 -16.74 -13.77
C ASP A 662 -17.19 -17.38 -12.79
N ILE A 663 -17.68 -17.72 -11.60
CA ILE A 663 -16.95 -18.43 -10.54
C ILE A 663 -17.51 -19.83 -10.31
N SER A 664 -18.32 -20.34 -11.23
CA SER A 664 -19.03 -21.62 -11.08
C SER A 664 -18.08 -22.82 -10.94
N ASN A 665 -18.56 -23.91 -10.35
CA ASN A 665 -17.81 -25.16 -10.16
C ASN A 665 -16.44 -24.95 -9.49
N ASN A 666 -16.47 -24.38 -8.28
CA ASN A 666 -15.31 -24.19 -7.40
C ASN A 666 -15.63 -24.73 -5.99
N GLN A 667 -14.84 -24.38 -4.97
CA GLN A 667 -15.11 -24.70 -3.57
C GLN A 667 -15.44 -23.44 -2.75
N ILE A 668 -15.91 -22.38 -3.41
CA ILE A 668 -16.03 -21.04 -2.82
C ILE A 668 -17.10 -21.06 -1.74
N ALA A 669 -16.71 -20.73 -0.51
CA ALA A 669 -17.61 -20.54 0.62
C ALA A 669 -17.83 -19.05 0.94
N GLU A 670 -16.92 -18.18 0.47
CA GLU A 670 -16.92 -16.74 0.71
C GLU A 670 -16.66 -15.96 -0.59
N CYS A 671 -17.52 -15.00 -0.89
CA CYS A 671 -17.41 -14.11 -2.04
C CYS A 671 -17.61 -12.66 -1.58
N VAL A 672 -16.54 -11.86 -1.62
CA VAL A 672 -16.63 -10.43 -1.28
C VAL A 672 -16.98 -9.65 -2.55
N MET A 673 -18.05 -8.87 -2.52
CA MET A 673 -18.51 -8.07 -3.66
C MET A 673 -18.02 -6.62 -3.56
N PRO A 674 -17.87 -5.90 -4.69
CA PRO A 674 -17.62 -4.46 -4.66
C PRO A 674 -18.85 -3.70 -4.13
N ALA A 675 -18.63 -2.52 -3.52
CA ALA A 675 -19.67 -1.68 -2.93
C ALA A 675 -20.73 -1.24 -3.96
N GLU A 676 -20.28 -0.99 -5.19
CA GLU A 676 -21.12 -0.77 -6.36
C GLU A 676 -20.68 -1.74 -7.46
N ASN A 677 -21.63 -2.29 -8.23
CA ASN A 677 -21.31 -3.21 -9.31
C ASN A 677 -22.08 -2.88 -10.59
N SER A 678 -21.43 -3.13 -11.74
CA SER A 678 -21.98 -2.96 -13.08
C SER A 678 -22.38 -4.30 -13.73
N LEU A 679 -22.65 -5.34 -12.91
CA LEU A 679 -22.82 -6.71 -13.40
C LEU A 679 -24.12 -6.87 -14.21
N THR A 680 -23.97 -7.52 -15.37
CA THR A 680 -25.08 -7.98 -16.23
C THR A 680 -25.20 -9.51 -16.22
N GLU A 681 -24.10 -10.22 -15.94
CA GLU A 681 -24.04 -11.68 -15.85
C GLU A 681 -23.17 -12.13 -14.66
N PHE A 682 -23.73 -12.94 -13.76
CA PHE A 682 -23.01 -13.53 -12.63
C PHE A 682 -23.38 -15.01 -12.46
N LYS A 683 -22.38 -15.89 -12.46
CA LYS A 683 -22.54 -17.34 -12.27
C LYS A 683 -21.71 -17.83 -11.09
N CYS A 684 -22.35 -18.51 -10.15
CA CYS A 684 -21.73 -19.03 -8.93
C CYS A 684 -22.30 -20.39 -8.50
N GLU A 685 -23.00 -21.11 -9.36
CA GLU A 685 -23.44 -22.49 -9.11
C GLU A 685 -22.27 -23.44 -8.86
N GLU A 686 -22.56 -24.59 -8.25
CA GLU A 686 -21.59 -25.67 -7.94
C GLU A 686 -20.44 -25.22 -7.02
N ASN A 687 -20.74 -24.33 -6.07
CA ASN A 687 -19.85 -23.85 -5.01
C ASN A 687 -20.30 -24.31 -3.62
N ASN A 688 -19.64 -23.81 -2.57
CA ASN A 688 -20.00 -24.03 -1.16
C ASN A 688 -20.67 -22.79 -0.54
N LEU A 689 -21.28 -21.92 -1.34
CA LEU A 689 -21.94 -20.71 -0.85
C LEU A 689 -23.24 -21.08 -0.12
N ASN A 690 -23.49 -20.43 1.01
CA ASN A 690 -24.72 -20.57 1.78
C ASN A 690 -25.58 -19.31 1.65
N PHE A 691 -26.75 -19.26 2.31
CA PHE A 691 -27.64 -18.10 2.22
C PHE A 691 -27.03 -16.80 2.78
N SER A 692 -26.06 -16.86 3.70
CA SER A 692 -25.41 -15.68 4.29
C SER A 692 -24.20 -15.20 3.50
N SER A 693 -23.51 -16.11 2.77
CA SER A 693 -22.36 -15.77 1.94
C SER A 693 -22.68 -15.55 0.46
N MET A 694 -23.88 -15.92 0.01
CA MET A 694 -24.34 -15.68 -1.35
C MET A 694 -24.55 -14.18 -1.63
N PRO A 695 -23.99 -13.63 -2.72
CA PRO A 695 -24.25 -12.26 -3.14
C PRO A 695 -25.73 -11.98 -3.42
N GLN A 696 -26.25 -10.88 -2.88
CA GLN A 696 -27.60 -10.38 -3.22
C GLN A 696 -27.50 -9.35 -4.34
N LEU A 697 -27.69 -9.79 -5.58
CA LEU A 697 -27.62 -8.93 -6.76
C LEU A 697 -29.03 -8.58 -7.26
N THR A 698 -29.25 -7.31 -7.59
CA THR A 698 -30.53 -6.82 -8.15
C THR A 698 -30.28 -6.15 -9.50
N GLY A 699 -31.26 -6.18 -10.40
CA GLY A 699 -31.17 -5.50 -11.70
C GLY A 699 -30.22 -6.17 -12.72
N ILE A 700 -29.83 -7.43 -12.50
CA ILE A 700 -28.93 -8.20 -13.36
C ILE A 700 -29.71 -9.09 -14.36
N ASP A 701 -29.22 -9.22 -15.60
CA ASP A 701 -29.88 -9.99 -16.67
C ASP A 701 -29.79 -11.50 -16.43
N VAL A 702 -28.62 -11.99 -16.02
CA VAL A 702 -28.35 -13.41 -15.78
C VAL A 702 -27.67 -13.58 -14.43
N PHE A 703 -28.38 -14.21 -13.48
CA PHE A 703 -27.82 -14.61 -12.20
C PHE A 703 -28.07 -16.10 -11.96
N THR A 704 -27.02 -16.92 -12.06
CA THR A 704 -27.08 -18.38 -11.85
C THR A 704 -26.36 -18.73 -10.55
N PHE A 705 -27.10 -19.27 -9.58
CA PHE A 705 -26.57 -19.57 -8.23
C PHE A 705 -26.96 -20.97 -7.72
N SER A 706 -27.65 -21.77 -8.53
CA SER A 706 -28.21 -23.07 -8.15
C SER A 706 -27.89 -24.13 -9.21
N PRO A 707 -27.49 -25.36 -8.83
CA PRO A 707 -27.35 -25.86 -7.46
C PRO A 707 -26.08 -25.36 -6.75
N GLN A 708 -25.99 -25.56 -5.44
CA GLN A 708 -24.74 -25.52 -4.67
C GLN A 708 -24.36 -26.95 -4.24
N LYS A 709 -23.10 -27.17 -3.84
CA LYS A 709 -22.64 -28.45 -3.31
C LYS A 709 -23.31 -28.79 -1.99
N ASP A 710 -23.46 -30.08 -1.71
CA ASP A 710 -24.05 -30.55 -0.46
C ASP A 710 -23.25 -30.02 0.76
N VAL A 711 -23.96 -29.45 1.73
CA VAL A 711 -23.43 -28.97 3.00
C VAL A 711 -22.92 -30.16 3.80
N LYS A 712 -21.61 -30.27 3.95
CA LYS A 712 -20.99 -31.37 4.69
C LYS A 712 -21.31 -31.26 6.19
N ILE A 713 -21.86 -32.33 6.75
CA ILE A 713 -22.12 -32.49 8.19
C ILE A 713 -21.55 -33.81 8.71
N VAL A 714 -21.49 -33.97 10.05
CA VAL A 714 -21.13 -35.22 10.75
C VAL A 714 -21.95 -36.42 10.26
N THR A 715 -21.36 -37.62 10.33
CA THR A 715 -22.05 -38.87 9.96
C THR A 715 -22.82 -39.51 11.11
N LEU A 716 -22.57 -39.11 12.37
CA LEU A 716 -23.25 -39.64 13.56
C LEU A 716 -23.33 -38.54 14.63
N ALA A 717 -24.52 -38.09 15.04
CA ALA A 717 -24.62 -37.04 16.05
C ALA A 717 -25.96 -37.00 16.80
N PRO A 718 -25.97 -36.43 18.02
CA PRO A 718 -27.21 -36.17 18.75
C PRO A 718 -27.89 -34.88 18.31
N SER A 719 -27.13 -33.94 17.74
CA SER A 719 -27.61 -32.66 17.26
C SER A 719 -26.76 -32.17 16.08
N ILE A 720 -27.33 -31.30 15.25
CA ILE A 720 -26.69 -30.67 14.10
C ILE A 720 -26.87 -29.16 14.22
N ASP A 721 -25.78 -28.40 14.04
CA ASP A 721 -25.82 -26.94 13.99
C ASP A 721 -25.76 -26.47 12.52
N LEU A 722 -26.79 -25.77 12.08
CA LEU A 722 -26.90 -25.12 10.77
C LEU A 722 -27.28 -23.64 10.93
N GLU A 723 -26.89 -23.03 12.06
CA GLU A 723 -27.17 -21.62 12.38
C GLU A 723 -26.58 -20.68 11.31
N ASP A 724 -25.41 -20.97 10.74
CA ASP A 724 -24.78 -20.14 9.70
C ASP A 724 -25.58 -20.09 8.38
N HIS A 725 -26.52 -21.02 8.20
CA HIS A 725 -27.48 -21.04 7.09
C HIS A 725 -28.77 -20.29 7.42
N ASN A 726 -28.94 -19.81 8.66
CA ASN A 726 -30.11 -19.05 9.08
C ASN A 726 -29.94 -17.56 8.74
N VAL A 727 -30.66 -17.07 7.73
CA VAL A 727 -30.62 -15.65 7.36
C VAL A 727 -31.94 -15.00 7.70
N ASN A 728 -31.88 -13.95 8.53
CA ASN A 728 -33.01 -13.16 9.03
C ASN A 728 -34.09 -13.99 9.77
N GLY A 729 -33.74 -15.16 10.32
CA GLY A 729 -34.68 -16.05 10.99
C GLY A 729 -35.70 -16.72 10.05
N ASN A 730 -35.49 -16.61 8.72
CA ASN A 730 -36.46 -17.02 7.70
C ASN A 730 -36.04 -18.27 6.92
N THR A 731 -34.94 -18.92 7.29
CA THR A 731 -34.55 -20.19 6.68
C THR A 731 -35.46 -21.31 7.17
N GLU A 732 -36.07 -22.03 6.24
CA GLU A 732 -36.88 -23.21 6.53
C GLU A 732 -36.00 -24.47 6.47
N TYR A 733 -36.16 -25.36 7.44
CA TYR A 733 -35.37 -26.58 7.60
C TYR A 733 -36.28 -27.80 7.60
N VAL A 734 -36.11 -28.68 6.62
CA VAL A 734 -36.90 -29.90 6.47
C VAL A 734 -35.98 -31.10 6.56
N TRP A 735 -36.02 -31.81 7.69
CA TRP A 735 -35.32 -33.07 7.86
C TRP A 735 -36.09 -34.21 7.20
N LYS A 736 -35.38 -35.10 6.50
CA LYS A 736 -35.94 -36.23 5.75
C LYS A 736 -35.15 -37.49 6.01
N LEU A 737 -35.82 -38.64 5.96
CA LEU A 737 -35.15 -39.95 5.96
C LEU A 737 -34.38 -40.16 4.65
N SER A 738 -33.11 -40.57 4.73
CA SER A 738 -32.26 -40.74 3.54
C SER A 738 -32.71 -41.89 2.63
N ASP A 739 -33.37 -42.92 3.18
CA ASP A 739 -33.80 -44.11 2.44
C ASP A 739 -35.11 -43.91 1.64
N THR A 740 -36.00 -43.06 2.12
CA THR A 740 -37.37 -42.90 1.63
C THR A 740 -37.70 -41.48 1.18
N GLY A 741 -36.90 -40.48 1.56
CA GLY A 741 -37.16 -39.06 1.34
C GLY A 741 -38.36 -38.51 2.15
N ALA A 742 -38.91 -39.30 3.07
CA ALA A 742 -40.06 -38.90 3.88
C ALA A 742 -39.66 -37.82 4.89
N ALA A 743 -40.44 -36.73 4.95
CA ALA A 743 -40.23 -35.65 5.90
C ALA A 743 -40.48 -36.10 7.34
N LEU A 744 -39.59 -35.68 8.24
CA LEU A 744 -39.70 -35.90 9.68
C LEU A 744 -40.62 -34.87 10.35
N THR A 745 -41.18 -35.23 11.49
CA THR A 745 -42.13 -34.39 12.23
C THR A 745 -41.43 -33.61 13.34
N LYS A 746 -41.43 -32.29 13.23
CA LYS A 746 -40.95 -31.38 14.29
C LYS A 746 -41.65 -31.67 15.64
N ASP A 747 -40.89 -31.58 16.72
CA ASP A 747 -41.25 -31.89 18.11
C ASP A 747 -41.59 -33.36 18.41
N THR A 748 -41.59 -34.24 17.40
CA THR A 748 -41.72 -35.71 17.55
C THR A 748 -40.39 -36.41 17.27
N ASP A 749 -39.82 -36.13 16.11
CA ASP A 749 -38.58 -36.74 15.61
C ASP A 749 -37.35 -35.87 15.91
N TYR A 750 -37.52 -34.55 15.90
CA TYR A 750 -36.46 -33.58 16.20
C TYR A 750 -37.03 -32.28 16.76
N ARG A 751 -36.22 -31.51 17.48
CA ARG A 751 -36.50 -30.11 17.83
C ARG A 751 -35.50 -29.23 17.10
N ILE A 752 -35.93 -28.06 16.64
CA ILE A 752 -35.03 -27.10 15.98
C ILE A 752 -35.29 -25.69 16.50
N ASN A 753 -34.22 -24.97 16.82
CA ASN A 753 -34.24 -23.54 17.14
C ASN A 753 -33.10 -22.86 16.38
N ASP A 754 -33.42 -21.88 15.54
CA ASP A 754 -32.44 -21.07 14.78
C ASP A 754 -31.37 -21.91 14.05
N GLY A 755 -31.80 -22.97 13.36
CA GLY A 755 -30.90 -23.89 12.63
C GLY A 755 -30.26 -25.00 13.51
N LYS A 756 -30.33 -24.89 14.84
CA LYS A 756 -29.80 -25.90 15.77
C LYS A 756 -30.82 -27.01 16.00
N THR A 757 -30.55 -28.17 15.42
CA THR A 757 -31.42 -29.35 15.48
C THR A 757 -30.95 -30.31 16.56
N ARG A 758 -31.87 -30.79 17.41
CA ARG A 758 -31.69 -31.92 18.34
C ARG A 758 -32.58 -33.09 17.91
N PHE A 759 -32.00 -34.25 17.67
CA PHE A 759 -32.75 -35.46 17.34
C PHE A 759 -33.39 -36.11 18.58
N LEU A 760 -34.53 -36.77 18.39
CA LEU A 760 -35.31 -37.43 19.44
C LEU A 760 -35.37 -38.95 19.24
N SER A 761 -35.66 -39.68 20.31
CA SER A 761 -35.60 -41.16 20.34
C SER A 761 -36.33 -41.92 19.22
N PRO A 762 -37.48 -41.47 18.66
CA PRO A 762 -38.15 -42.21 17.59
C PRO A 762 -37.30 -42.44 16.34
N ILE A 763 -36.27 -41.60 16.10
CA ILE A 763 -35.42 -41.66 14.91
C ILE A 763 -33.98 -42.10 15.19
N PHE A 764 -33.62 -42.47 16.43
CA PHE A 764 -32.26 -42.92 16.71
C PHE A 764 -31.91 -44.18 15.89
N GLY A 765 -30.70 -44.20 15.33
CA GLY A 765 -30.21 -45.24 14.41
C GLY A 765 -30.75 -45.13 12.98
N LYS A 766 -31.34 -44.00 12.60
CA LYS A 766 -31.78 -43.70 11.23
C LYS A 766 -30.88 -42.65 10.57
N ASN A 767 -30.60 -42.84 9.29
CA ASN A 767 -29.92 -41.85 8.47
C ASN A 767 -30.91 -40.81 7.95
N VAL A 768 -30.55 -39.54 8.14
CA VAL A 768 -31.37 -38.38 7.79
C VAL A 768 -30.52 -37.32 7.11
N TYR A 769 -31.15 -36.45 6.33
CA TYR A 769 -30.54 -35.25 5.76
C TYR A 769 -31.49 -34.06 5.88
N CYS A 770 -30.96 -32.84 5.79
CA CYS A 770 -31.74 -31.61 5.86
C CYS A 770 -31.76 -30.92 4.49
N GLU A 771 -32.95 -30.52 4.04
CA GLU A 771 -33.13 -29.53 2.98
C GLU A 771 -33.42 -28.18 3.60
N MET A 772 -32.77 -27.15 3.09
CA MET A 772 -32.89 -25.77 3.55
C MET A 772 -33.30 -24.86 2.40
N THR A 773 -34.29 -24.02 2.65
CA THR A 773 -34.76 -22.99 1.69
C THR A 773 -34.86 -21.64 2.37
N ASN A 774 -34.56 -20.57 1.64
CA ASN A 774 -34.70 -19.21 2.13
C ASN A 774 -35.35 -18.32 1.06
N PRO A 775 -36.35 -17.48 1.41
CA PRO A 775 -37.06 -16.64 0.45
C PRO A 775 -36.20 -15.58 -0.25
N ILE A 776 -35.02 -15.24 0.29
CA ILE A 776 -34.08 -14.30 -0.34
C ILE A 776 -33.53 -14.87 -1.67
N PHE A 777 -33.40 -16.19 -1.77
CA PHE A 777 -32.87 -16.89 -2.96
C PHE A 777 -33.90 -17.90 -3.49
N PRO A 778 -34.98 -17.43 -4.14
CA PRO A 778 -36.03 -18.31 -4.63
C PRO A 778 -35.47 -19.30 -5.65
N GLY A 779 -35.70 -20.60 -5.43
CA GLY A 779 -35.23 -21.68 -6.30
C GLY A 779 -33.88 -22.32 -5.90
N LEU A 780 -33.23 -21.82 -4.83
CA LEU A 780 -32.10 -22.52 -4.21
C LEU A 780 -32.60 -23.43 -3.09
N VAL A 781 -32.23 -24.71 -3.17
CA VAL A 781 -32.37 -25.69 -2.08
C VAL A 781 -30.97 -26.11 -1.69
N LEU A 782 -30.53 -25.74 -0.49
CA LEU A 782 -29.29 -26.28 0.08
C LEU A 782 -29.61 -27.63 0.73
N LYS A 783 -28.76 -28.61 0.52
CA LYS A 783 -28.94 -29.97 1.03
C LYS A 783 -27.73 -30.37 1.86
N THR A 784 -27.92 -31.00 3.01
CA THR A 784 -26.79 -31.58 3.76
C THR A 784 -26.41 -32.97 3.24
N THR A 785 -25.19 -33.41 3.56
CA THR A 785 -24.87 -34.85 3.54
C THR A 785 -25.70 -35.62 4.58
N ASP A 786 -25.70 -36.96 4.51
CA ASP A 786 -26.42 -37.82 5.47
C ASP A 786 -25.75 -37.83 6.86
N VAL A 787 -26.58 -37.89 7.90
CA VAL A 787 -26.19 -38.12 9.31
C VAL A 787 -27.06 -39.21 9.95
N GLU A 788 -26.44 -40.13 10.69
CA GLU A 788 -27.15 -41.04 11.60
C GLU A 788 -27.55 -40.29 12.87
N ALA A 789 -28.86 -40.15 13.11
CA ALA A 789 -29.38 -39.57 14.34
C ALA A 789 -29.13 -40.52 15.52
N ALA A 790 -28.54 -40.02 16.60
CA ALA A 790 -28.18 -40.84 17.77
C ALA A 790 -28.45 -40.15 19.11
N ASP A 791 -28.32 -40.90 20.20
CA ASP A 791 -28.35 -40.35 21.56
C ASP A 791 -26.98 -39.75 21.94
N MET A 792 -26.90 -39.06 23.08
CA MET A 792 -25.67 -38.47 23.60
C MET A 792 -24.50 -39.45 23.68
N PRO A 793 -23.29 -39.07 23.22
CA PRO A 793 -22.08 -39.84 23.50
C PRO A 793 -21.78 -39.91 25.01
N THR A 794 -21.24 -41.04 25.47
CA THR A 794 -20.97 -41.30 26.88
C THR A 794 -19.48 -41.27 27.25
N ASN A 795 -18.57 -41.39 26.27
CA ASN A 795 -17.13 -41.38 26.55
C ASN A 795 -16.65 -39.95 26.78
N LYS A 796 -16.10 -39.67 27.97
CA LYS A 796 -15.50 -38.38 28.33
C LYS A 796 -14.03 -38.35 27.95
N LEU A 797 -13.67 -37.50 26.99
CA LEU A 797 -12.29 -37.27 26.56
C LEU A 797 -11.54 -36.29 27.47
N ALA A 798 -12.23 -35.25 27.96
CA ALA A 798 -11.68 -34.29 28.91
C ALA A 798 -12.76 -33.71 29.82
N THR A 799 -12.35 -33.17 30.97
CA THR A 799 -13.20 -32.42 31.89
C THR A 799 -12.49 -31.17 32.40
N PHE A 800 -13.23 -30.11 32.66
CA PHE A 800 -12.71 -28.89 33.27
C PHE A 800 -13.86 -28.07 33.85
N LYS A 801 -13.54 -27.14 34.76
CA LYS A 801 -14.49 -26.21 35.35
C LYS A 801 -14.25 -24.80 34.85
N THR A 802 -15.28 -24.11 34.39
CA THR A 802 -15.22 -22.69 34.01
C THR A 802 -15.43 -21.81 35.24
N THR A 803 -14.53 -20.86 35.49
CA THR A 803 -14.55 -20.03 36.72
C THR A 803 -15.14 -18.64 36.52
N GLU A 804 -15.32 -18.20 35.28
CA GLU A 804 -15.87 -16.90 34.89
C GLU A 804 -16.79 -17.03 33.67
N ASP A 805 -17.66 -16.04 33.47
CA ASP A 805 -18.44 -15.90 32.24
C ASP A 805 -17.57 -15.27 31.15
N GLY A 806 -17.75 -15.66 29.89
CA GLY A 806 -16.98 -15.10 28.79
C GLY A 806 -17.13 -15.85 27.48
N THR A 807 -16.16 -15.65 26.59
CA THR A 807 -16.03 -16.38 25.32
C THR A 807 -14.64 -17.00 25.26
N ALA A 808 -14.55 -18.25 24.85
CA ALA A 808 -13.28 -18.93 24.60
C ALA A 808 -12.99 -18.99 23.11
N THR A 809 -11.73 -19.22 22.72
CA THR A 809 -11.42 -19.76 21.39
C THR A 809 -11.10 -21.24 21.54
N LEU A 810 -11.84 -22.08 20.81
CA LEU A 810 -11.65 -23.52 20.77
C LEU A 810 -11.21 -23.94 19.37
N ILE A 811 -10.12 -24.70 19.28
CA ILE A 811 -9.64 -25.27 18.02
C ILE A 811 -9.56 -26.79 18.15
N LEU A 812 -10.22 -27.48 17.23
CA LEU A 812 -10.27 -28.94 17.12
C LEU A 812 -9.82 -29.38 15.73
N ARG A 813 -9.21 -30.57 15.63
CA ARG A 813 -8.83 -31.19 14.34
C ARG A 813 -8.56 -32.68 14.48
N VAL A 814 -8.90 -33.46 13.45
CA VAL A 814 -8.43 -34.85 13.29
C VAL A 814 -7.27 -34.95 12.29
N PRO A 815 -6.43 -36.00 12.31
CA PRO A 815 -5.34 -36.16 11.35
C PRO A 815 -5.84 -36.25 9.91
N GLU A 816 -5.04 -35.76 8.98
CA GLU A 816 -5.27 -35.88 7.54
C GLU A 816 -5.52 -37.34 7.12
N GLY A 817 -6.52 -37.56 6.27
CA GLY A 817 -6.89 -38.91 5.80
C GLY A 817 -7.61 -39.79 6.84
N THR A 818 -8.01 -39.24 7.99
CA THR A 818 -8.88 -39.94 8.94
C THR A 818 -10.34 -39.53 8.78
N GLN A 819 -11.27 -40.39 9.19
CA GLN A 819 -12.70 -40.08 9.13
C GLN A 819 -13.03 -38.98 10.14
N ALA A 820 -13.78 -37.97 9.69
CA ALA A 820 -14.29 -36.90 10.54
C ALA A 820 -15.07 -37.47 11.74
N THR A 821 -14.95 -36.81 12.89
CA THR A 821 -15.55 -37.25 14.14
C THR A 821 -16.47 -36.18 14.72
N THR A 822 -17.40 -36.65 15.54
CA THR A 822 -18.31 -35.80 16.30
C THR A 822 -17.74 -35.56 17.69
N ILE A 823 -17.56 -34.29 18.06
CA ILE A 823 -17.19 -33.87 19.41
C ILE A 823 -18.37 -33.12 20.02
N CYS A 824 -18.78 -33.51 21.22
CA CYS A 824 -19.87 -32.89 21.95
C CYS A 824 -19.33 -32.22 23.21
N ILE A 825 -19.64 -30.95 23.48
CA ILE A 825 -19.17 -30.25 24.69
C ILE A 825 -20.36 -29.70 25.48
N ASP A 826 -20.43 -30.08 26.75
CA ASP A 826 -21.39 -29.54 27.71
C ASP A 826 -20.81 -28.28 28.36
N TRP A 827 -21.17 -27.10 27.85
CA TRP A 827 -20.72 -25.81 28.38
C TRP A 827 -21.55 -25.29 29.55
N LYS A 828 -22.78 -25.79 29.73
CA LYS A 828 -23.75 -25.25 30.69
C LYS A 828 -23.88 -26.10 31.96
N GLY A 829 -23.29 -27.30 31.95
CA GLY A 829 -23.45 -28.32 32.99
C GLY A 829 -24.88 -28.85 32.99
N GLY A 830 -25.14 -29.95 32.28
CA GLY A 830 -26.45 -30.60 32.18
C GLY A 830 -26.76 -31.21 30.82
N ASP A 831 -28.05 -31.31 30.47
CA ASP A 831 -28.53 -32.00 29.25
C ASP A 831 -28.39 -31.19 27.94
N VAL A 832 -27.87 -29.96 28.00
CA VAL A 832 -27.74 -29.08 26.83
C VAL A 832 -26.30 -29.14 26.33
N VAL A 833 -26.09 -29.90 25.25
CA VAL A 833 -24.76 -30.18 24.70
C VAL A 833 -24.65 -29.65 23.28
N GLU A 834 -23.56 -28.93 23.01
CA GLU A 834 -23.21 -28.45 21.68
C GLU A 834 -22.42 -29.53 20.93
N THR A 835 -22.66 -29.67 19.63
CA THR A 835 -22.05 -30.71 18.79
C THR A 835 -21.24 -30.05 17.68
N TYR A 836 -20.01 -30.52 17.50
CA TYR A 836 -19.07 -30.00 16.52
C TYR A 836 -18.65 -31.10 15.54
N PHE A 837 -18.70 -30.77 14.25
CA PHE A 837 -18.09 -31.54 13.17
C PHE A 837 -16.59 -31.25 13.14
N VAL A 838 -15.77 -32.27 13.36
CA VAL A 838 -14.31 -32.12 13.36
C VAL A 838 -13.72 -33.02 12.28
N ASP A 839 -13.17 -32.41 11.24
CA ASP A 839 -12.51 -33.08 10.12
C ASP A 839 -11.00 -32.76 10.11
N GLU A 840 -10.36 -33.00 8.97
CA GLU A 840 -8.92 -32.73 8.78
C GLU A 840 -8.58 -31.24 8.65
N ASN A 841 -9.58 -30.36 8.56
CA ASN A 841 -9.42 -28.91 8.62
C ASN A 841 -9.42 -28.44 10.08
N LEU A 842 -8.94 -27.22 10.32
CA LEU A 842 -9.01 -26.61 11.65
C LEU A 842 -10.44 -26.14 11.92
N THR A 843 -11.12 -26.79 12.86
CA THR A 843 -12.41 -26.32 13.37
C THR A 843 -12.15 -25.25 14.42
N ILE A 844 -12.32 -23.98 14.07
CA ILE A 844 -12.14 -22.82 14.98
C ILE A 844 -13.51 -22.33 15.43
N LEU A 845 -13.70 -22.22 16.74
CA LEU A 845 -14.99 -21.95 17.38
C LEU A 845 -14.83 -20.87 18.46
N SER A 846 -15.89 -20.08 18.68
CA SER A 846 -15.94 -19.08 19.75
C SER A 846 -17.05 -19.38 20.78
N PRO A 847 -16.96 -20.51 21.52
CA PRO A 847 -18.02 -20.90 22.43
C PRO A 847 -18.16 -19.93 23.61
N LYS A 848 -19.42 -19.70 24.02
CA LYS A 848 -19.73 -18.97 25.26
C LYS A 848 -19.51 -19.88 26.46
N ILE A 849 -18.80 -19.38 27.45
CA ILE A 849 -18.56 -20.08 28.72
C ILE A 849 -19.32 -19.42 29.86
N TYR A 850 -19.66 -20.22 30.86
CA TYR A 850 -20.52 -19.81 31.96
C TYR A 850 -19.84 -20.05 33.30
N LYS A 851 -19.91 -19.08 34.20
CA LYS A 851 -19.28 -19.14 35.51
C LYS A 851 -19.80 -20.33 36.34
N GLY A 852 -18.86 -21.08 36.92
CA GLY A 852 -19.13 -22.14 37.89
C GLY A 852 -19.66 -23.45 37.30
N ARG A 853 -19.45 -23.71 35.99
CA ARG A 853 -19.94 -24.93 35.33
C ARG A 853 -18.88 -26.01 35.24
N GLU A 854 -19.30 -27.23 35.51
CA GLU A 854 -18.51 -28.44 35.26
C GLU A 854 -18.74 -28.84 33.80
N CYS A 855 -17.71 -28.72 32.97
CA CYS A 855 -17.75 -28.99 31.54
C CYS A 855 -17.06 -30.31 31.22
N ALA A 856 -17.54 -30.98 30.16
CA ALA A 856 -16.94 -32.20 29.66
C ALA A 856 -16.97 -32.27 28.14
N VAL A 857 -15.91 -32.83 27.57
CA VAL A 857 -15.75 -33.12 26.14
C VAL A 857 -16.10 -34.59 25.92
N TYR A 858 -17.10 -34.86 25.09
CA TYR A 858 -17.61 -36.20 24.81
C TYR A 858 -17.39 -36.62 23.36
N ALA A 859 -17.23 -37.92 23.15
CA ALA A 859 -17.20 -38.54 21.82
C ALA A 859 -17.86 -39.93 21.83
N TYR A 860 -18.29 -40.40 20.65
CA TYR A 860 -18.89 -41.74 20.51
C TYR A 860 -17.88 -42.86 20.67
N ASP A 861 -16.61 -42.62 20.34
CA ASP A 861 -15.49 -43.54 20.57
C ASP A 861 -14.56 -42.97 21.65
N ALA A 862 -14.18 -43.81 22.62
CA ALA A 862 -13.17 -43.46 23.63
C ALA A 862 -11.78 -43.22 23.02
N ASN A 863 -11.51 -43.75 21.83
CA ASN A 863 -10.30 -43.52 21.04
C ASN A 863 -10.58 -42.61 19.83
N ALA A 864 -11.51 -41.67 19.94
CA ALA A 864 -11.79 -40.70 18.87
C ALA A 864 -10.49 -40.11 18.29
N PRO A 865 -10.39 -39.92 16.96
CA PRO A 865 -9.16 -39.52 16.29
C PRO A 865 -8.83 -38.03 16.51
N LEU A 866 -9.22 -37.42 17.64
CA LEU A 866 -8.94 -36.03 17.93
C LEU A 866 -7.43 -35.83 18.16
N SER A 867 -6.81 -35.01 17.31
CA SER A 867 -5.35 -34.78 17.30
C SER A 867 -4.95 -33.38 17.77
N VAL A 868 -5.84 -32.40 17.64
CA VAL A 868 -5.63 -31.04 18.16
C VAL A 868 -6.75 -30.74 19.14
N PHE A 869 -6.37 -30.30 20.34
CA PHE A 869 -7.27 -29.71 21.31
C PHE A 869 -6.64 -28.44 21.86
N SER A 870 -7.20 -27.30 21.49
CA SER A 870 -6.73 -25.99 21.92
C SER A 870 -7.87 -25.18 22.49
N ILE A 871 -7.77 -24.76 23.74
CA ILE A 871 -8.69 -23.82 24.37
C ILE A 871 -7.89 -22.61 24.90
N THR A 872 -8.29 -21.41 24.49
CA THR A 872 -7.64 -20.17 24.90
C THR A 872 -8.65 -19.12 25.36
N GLY A 873 -8.25 -18.28 26.31
CA GLY A 873 -9.06 -17.18 26.87
C GLY A 873 -10.14 -17.59 27.88
N ALA A 874 -10.42 -18.89 28.01
CA ALA A 874 -11.35 -19.40 29.03
C ALA A 874 -10.69 -19.48 30.40
N LYS A 875 -11.26 -18.86 31.44
CA LYS A 875 -10.78 -19.08 32.82
C LYS A 875 -11.24 -20.43 33.35
N LEU A 876 -10.29 -21.30 33.66
CA LEU A 876 -10.52 -22.71 33.99
C LEU A 876 -9.99 -23.10 35.38
N ALA A 877 -10.52 -24.21 35.91
CA ALA A 877 -10.00 -24.97 37.04
C ALA A 877 -10.20 -26.48 36.75
N ASP A 878 -9.56 -27.35 37.54
CA ASP A 878 -9.74 -28.80 37.51
C ASP A 878 -9.60 -29.44 36.11
N VAL A 879 -8.64 -28.96 35.30
CA VAL A 879 -8.45 -29.41 33.91
C VAL A 879 -7.85 -30.83 33.87
N ASP A 880 -8.61 -31.77 33.31
CA ASP A 880 -8.26 -33.17 33.14
C ASP A 880 -8.35 -33.60 31.68
N LEU A 881 -7.20 -33.82 31.04
CA LEU A 881 -7.09 -34.24 29.64
C LEU A 881 -6.68 -35.73 29.51
N THR A 882 -6.61 -36.47 30.61
CA THR A 882 -6.00 -37.81 30.70
C THR A 882 -6.51 -38.78 29.62
N ASN A 883 -7.79 -38.72 29.26
CA ASN A 883 -8.42 -39.62 28.27
C ASN A 883 -8.20 -39.24 26.80
N MET A 884 -7.53 -38.13 26.50
CA MET A 884 -7.28 -37.70 25.12
C MET A 884 -6.05 -38.41 24.50
N LYS A 885 -6.20 -39.70 24.18
CA LYS A 885 -5.09 -40.61 23.80
C LYS A 885 -4.42 -40.35 22.46
N ASN A 886 -5.07 -39.63 21.54
CA ASN A 886 -4.60 -39.41 20.17
C ASN A 886 -4.08 -37.97 19.93
N ILE A 887 -4.04 -37.13 20.97
CA ILE A 887 -3.64 -35.73 20.82
C ILE A 887 -2.17 -35.62 20.43
N VAL A 888 -1.92 -34.84 19.39
CA VAL A 888 -0.61 -34.39 18.92
C VAL A 888 -0.29 -32.99 19.47
N LEU A 889 -1.29 -32.11 19.54
CA LEU A 889 -1.18 -30.74 20.07
C LEU A 889 -2.22 -30.50 21.17
N ALA A 890 -1.74 -30.18 22.37
CA ALA A 890 -2.56 -29.70 23.48
C ALA A 890 -2.21 -28.23 23.80
N ASN A 891 -3.21 -27.35 23.73
CA ASN A 891 -3.06 -25.95 24.10
C ASN A 891 -4.12 -25.54 25.12
N VAL A 892 -3.68 -25.09 26.30
CA VAL A 892 -4.54 -24.53 27.35
C VAL A 892 -3.91 -23.23 27.83
N SER A 893 -4.18 -22.13 27.12
CA SER A 893 -3.53 -20.83 27.38
C SER A 893 -4.52 -19.79 27.91
N ASP A 894 -4.00 -18.85 28.69
CA ASP A 894 -4.80 -17.79 29.34
C ASP A 894 -5.93 -18.32 30.23
N ALA A 895 -5.72 -19.50 30.83
CA ALA A 895 -6.73 -20.19 31.61
C ALA A 895 -6.67 -19.88 33.10
N GLY A 896 -5.58 -19.28 33.58
CA GLY A 896 -5.37 -18.96 34.99
C GLY A 896 -5.06 -20.18 35.87
N ILE A 897 -4.79 -21.34 35.28
CA ILE A 897 -4.52 -22.59 36.00
C ILE A 897 -3.08 -22.66 36.50
N SER A 898 -2.86 -23.38 37.61
CA SER A 898 -1.53 -23.69 38.15
C SER A 898 -1.20 -25.19 38.10
N GLU A 899 -2.18 -26.03 37.76
CA GLU A 899 -2.04 -27.48 37.60
C GLU A 899 -2.93 -27.98 36.45
N ILE A 900 -2.52 -29.08 35.83
CA ILE A 900 -3.26 -29.75 34.75
C ILE A 900 -2.91 -31.24 34.78
N LYS A 901 -3.90 -32.11 34.56
CA LYS A 901 -3.62 -33.52 34.24
C LYS A 901 -3.46 -33.65 32.74
N LEU A 902 -2.22 -33.85 32.32
CA LEU A 902 -1.83 -33.92 30.91
C LEU A 902 -2.36 -35.20 30.24
N PRO A 903 -2.57 -35.20 28.91
CA PRO A 903 -3.17 -36.33 28.19
C PRO A 903 -2.27 -37.56 28.19
N GLU A 904 -2.82 -38.77 28.40
CA GLU A 904 -2.08 -40.02 28.24
C GLU A 904 -1.91 -40.40 26.75
N SER A 905 -1.33 -39.48 25.97
CA SER A 905 -1.07 -39.62 24.55
C SER A 905 0.41 -39.93 24.29
N ASP A 906 0.66 -41.02 23.57
CA ASP A 906 2.00 -41.37 23.08
C ASP A 906 2.36 -40.57 21.79
N ASN A 907 1.42 -39.75 21.30
CA ASN A 907 1.57 -38.93 20.09
C ASN A 907 1.76 -37.43 20.36
N LEU A 908 1.68 -36.98 21.63
CA LEU A 908 1.81 -35.57 21.99
C LEU A 908 3.19 -35.03 21.58
N LYS A 909 3.23 -34.13 20.61
CA LYS A 909 4.44 -33.46 20.09
C LYS A 909 4.49 -31.99 20.50
N GLU A 910 3.35 -31.36 20.71
CA GLU A 910 3.26 -29.92 20.96
C GLU A 910 2.42 -29.65 22.21
N LEU A 911 3.00 -28.92 23.16
CA LEU A 911 2.34 -28.52 24.39
C LEU A 911 2.48 -27.02 24.60
N ILE A 912 1.34 -26.32 24.70
CA ILE A 912 1.27 -24.87 24.86
C ILE A 912 0.43 -24.55 26.11
N LEU A 913 1.03 -23.87 27.08
CA LEU A 913 0.42 -23.52 28.36
C LEU A 913 0.72 -22.07 28.74
N ASN A 914 0.66 -21.16 27.76
CA ASN A 914 1.02 -19.75 27.94
C ASN A 914 0.02 -19.00 28.83
N LYS A 915 0.45 -17.91 29.48
CA LYS A 915 -0.41 -17.01 30.27
C LYS A 915 -1.18 -17.74 31.39
N ASN A 916 -0.46 -18.54 32.16
CA ASN A 916 -1.01 -19.32 33.26
C ASN A 916 -0.25 -19.03 34.57
N ASN A 917 -0.51 -19.81 35.61
CA ASN A 917 0.07 -19.65 36.94
C ASN A 917 1.03 -20.79 37.32
N PHE A 918 1.64 -21.48 36.35
CA PHE A 918 2.53 -22.60 36.63
C PHE A 918 3.83 -22.14 37.30
N THR A 919 4.19 -22.79 38.40
CA THR A 919 5.50 -22.66 39.07
C THR A 919 6.40 -23.87 38.84
N SER A 920 5.81 -25.01 38.46
CA SER A 920 6.49 -26.21 37.97
C SER A 920 5.53 -27.07 37.14
N ILE A 921 6.06 -28.02 36.39
CA ILE A 921 5.29 -29.02 35.64
C ILE A 921 6.10 -30.31 35.47
N ASP A 922 5.47 -31.47 35.59
CA ASP A 922 6.10 -32.76 35.30
C ASP A 922 5.85 -33.18 33.85
N LEU A 923 6.93 -33.24 33.06
CA LEU A 923 6.92 -33.62 31.65
C LEU A 923 7.66 -34.94 31.40
N THR A 924 7.96 -35.71 32.44
CA THR A 924 8.80 -36.93 32.35
C THR A 924 8.24 -37.95 31.35
N ARG A 925 6.91 -38.09 31.28
CA ARG A 925 6.24 -38.98 30.32
C ARG A 925 6.61 -38.66 28.86
N TYR A 926 6.74 -37.37 28.53
CA TYR A 926 6.88 -36.92 27.15
C TYR A 926 8.33 -36.63 26.74
N ALA A 927 9.30 -37.03 27.56
CA ALA A 927 10.73 -36.76 27.39
C ALA A 927 11.27 -37.13 26.00
N ASN A 928 10.70 -38.14 25.34
CA ASN A 928 11.18 -38.65 24.06
C ASN A 928 10.31 -38.26 22.84
N GLN A 929 9.29 -37.41 23.00
CA GLN A 929 8.34 -37.11 21.92
C GLN A 929 8.02 -35.61 21.73
N LEU A 930 8.12 -34.77 22.77
CA LEU A 930 7.86 -33.33 22.62
C LEU A 930 8.85 -32.69 21.65
N VAL A 931 8.29 -31.99 20.67
CA VAL A 931 8.96 -31.20 19.64
C VAL A 931 8.84 -29.70 19.95
N LEU A 932 7.66 -29.26 20.42
CA LEU A 932 7.41 -27.88 20.84
C LEU A 932 6.90 -27.84 22.27
N LEU A 933 7.52 -26.98 23.09
CA LEU A 933 7.03 -26.61 24.41
C LEU A 933 6.97 -25.09 24.53
N SER A 934 5.78 -24.57 24.85
CA SER A 934 5.57 -23.14 25.11
C SER A 934 4.89 -22.94 26.46
N MET A 935 5.53 -22.17 27.33
CA MET A 935 5.04 -21.81 28.67
C MET A 935 5.34 -20.33 28.99
N ASN A 936 5.20 -19.46 27.99
CA ASN A 936 5.38 -18.02 28.16
C ASN A 936 4.41 -17.46 29.20
N GLU A 937 4.80 -16.39 29.90
CA GLU A 937 3.94 -15.68 30.87
C GLU A 937 3.39 -16.63 31.95
N ASN A 938 4.30 -17.30 32.65
CA ASN A 938 4.02 -18.13 33.81
C ASN A 938 4.86 -17.65 35.01
N LYS A 939 4.95 -18.46 36.07
CA LYS A 939 5.66 -18.14 37.31
C LYS A 939 6.81 -19.12 37.57
N LEU A 940 7.42 -19.66 36.51
CA LEU A 940 8.53 -20.62 36.62
C LEU A 940 9.79 -19.90 37.10
N THR A 941 10.47 -20.46 38.11
CA THR A 941 11.73 -19.92 38.64
C THR A 941 12.97 -20.69 38.18
N SER A 942 12.78 -21.93 37.74
CA SER A 942 13.81 -22.74 37.08
C SER A 942 13.16 -23.77 36.14
N PHE A 943 13.89 -24.25 35.15
CA PHE A 943 13.39 -25.30 34.25
C PHE A 943 14.51 -26.23 33.75
N ASP A 944 14.27 -27.54 33.80
CA ASP A 944 15.18 -28.55 33.27
C ASP A 944 14.61 -29.16 31.98
N ALA A 945 14.99 -28.60 30.83
CA ALA A 945 14.61 -29.13 29.53
C ALA A 945 15.49 -30.32 29.10
N SER A 946 16.54 -30.65 29.84
CA SER A 946 17.53 -31.65 29.44
C SER A 946 16.97 -33.06 29.20
N PRO A 947 15.86 -33.51 29.82
CA PRO A 947 15.21 -34.78 29.48
C PRO A 947 14.50 -34.77 28.12
N LEU A 948 14.08 -33.61 27.60
CA LEU A 948 13.22 -33.47 26.41
C LEU A 948 14.02 -33.59 25.10
N LYS A 949 14.49 -34.80 24.76
CA LYS A 949 15.50 -35.01 23.71
C LYS A 949 15.08 -34.66 22.28
N LYS A 950 13.77 -34.62 22.00
CA LYS A 950 13.22 -34.30 20.67
C LYS A 950 12.81 -32.85 20.50
N LEU A 951 13.03 -32.02 21.51
CA LEU A 951 12.61 -30.62 21.51
C LEU A 951 13.35 -29.84 20.43
N GLN A 952 12.57 -29.20 19.56
CA GLN A 952 13.00 -28.32 18.46
C GLN A 952 12.73 -26.86 18.77
N MET A 953 11.66 -26.57 19.53
CA MET A 953 11.25 -25.22 19.92
C MET A 953 10.94 -25.17 21.42
N LEU A 954 11.56 -24.23 22.13
CA LEU A 954 11.33 -23.98 23.56
C LEU A 954 11.03 -22.50 23.79
N ARG A 955 9.82 -22.19 24.26
CA ARG A 955 9.40 -20.82 24.57
C ARG A 955 9.02 -20.71 26.04
N MET A 956 9.75 -19.90 26.80
CA MET A 956 9.53 -19.63 28.22
C MET A 956 9.75 -18.15 28.56
N ALA A 957 9.37 -17.25 27.66
CA ALA A 957 9.44 -15.82 27.88
C ALA A 957 8.55 -15.35 29.05
N ALA A 958 8.88 -14.20 29.65
CA ALA A 958 8.14 -13.54 30.71
C ALA A 958 7.81 -14.47 31.89
N ASN A 959 8.82 -15.17 32.39
CA ASN A 959 8.76 -15.98 33.61
C ASN A 959 9.67 -15.36 34.68
N GLU A 960 9.98 -16.11 35.73
CA GLU A 960 10.92 -15.71 36.78
C GLU A 960 12.21 -16.57 36.77
N LEU A 961 12.60 -17.11 35.61
CA LEU A 961 13.67 -18.10 35.49
C LEU A 961 15.03 -17.49 35.85
N SER A 962 15.71 -18.09 36.82
CA SER A 962 17.12 -17.80 37.16
C SER A 962 18.08 -18.93 36.75
N ASP A 963 17.56 -20.14 36.46
CA ASP A 963 18.33 -21.29 35.96
C ASP A 963 17.53 -22.08 34.90
N VAL A 964 18.18 -22.38 33.77
CA VAL A 964 17.63 -23.25 32.72
C VAL A 964 18.67 -24.26 32.27
N LYS A 965 18.35 -25.56 32.35
CA LYS A 965 19.23 -26.64 31.92
C LYS A 965 18.87 -27.14 30.54
N LEU A 966 19.83 -27.07 29.63
CA LEU A 966 19.65 -27.38 28.21
C LEU A 966 20.57 -28.54 27.77
N ASN A 967 20.01 -29.51 27.08
CA ASN A 967 20.72 -30.65 26.47
C ASN A 967 19.91 -31.25 25.31
N ASN A 968 19.53 -30.38 24.38
CA ASN A 968 18.53 -30.61 23.33
C ASN A 968 19.19 -30.37 21.97
N SER A 969 19.78 -31.41 21.38
CA SER A 969 20.61 -31.28 20.19
C SER A 969 19.86 -30.89 18.91
N ASP A 970 18.53 -31.10 18.90
CA ASP A 970 17.64 -30.76 17.80
C ASP A 970 16.96 -29.40 17.96
N LEU A 971 17.23 -28.66 19.05
CA LEU A 971 16.63 -27.36 19.31
C LEU A 971 17.15 -26.32 18.31
N TRP A 972 16.23 -25.74 17.53
CA TRP A 972 16.54 -24.68 16.56
C TRP A 972 15.98 -23.32 16.98
N GLU A 973 14.97 -23.26 17.85
CA GLU A 973 14.41 -22.02 18.41
C GLU A 973 14.39 -22.06 19.95
N LEU A 974 14.91 -21.01 20.58
CA LEU A 974 14.89 -20.80 22.02
C LEU A 974 14.44 -19.38 22.36
N ASP A 975 13.35 -19.24 23.11
CA ASP A 975 12.91 -17.95 23.65
C ASP A 975 12.86 -18.00 25.19
N LEU A 976 13.71 -17.18 25.81
CA LEU A 976 13.82 -16.97 27.25
C LEU A 976 13.72 -15.47 27.60
N THR A 977 13.11 -14.66 26.74
CA THR A 977 13.03 -13.21 26.91
C THR A 977 12.29 -12.82 28.19
N GLY A 978 12.72 -11.79 28.92
CA GLY A 978 11.99 -11.30 30.09
C GLY A 978 12.07 -12.24 31.30
N ASN A 979 13.28 -12.72 31.62
CA ASN A 979 13.55 -13.59 32.76
C ASN A 979 14.63 -12.98 33.69
N LYS A 980 15.14 -13.77 34.64
CA LYS A 980 16.14 -13.34 35.64
C LYS A 980 17.50 -14.05 35.43
N LEU A 981 17.84 -14.42 34.19
CA LEU A 981 19.04 -15.20 33.89
C LEU A 981 20.30 -14.32 33.94
N GLU A 982 21.25 -14.68 34.80
CA GLU A 982 22.59 -14.06 34.86
C GLU A 982 23.58 -14.73 33.91
N SER A 983 23.34 -16.00 33.56
CA SER A 983 24.15 -16.74 32.59
C SER A 983 23.30 -17.81 31.89
N ILE A 984 23.75 -18.24 30.71
CA ILE A 984 23.12 -19.33 29.96
C ILE A 984 24.16 -20.16 29.22
N ASN A 985 23.96 -21.49 29.19
CA ASN A 985 24.87 -22.41 28.51
C ASN A 985 24.23 -22.99 27.23
N LEU A 986 24.63 -22.44 26.08
CA LEU A 986 24.13 -22.84 24.77
C LEU A 986 24.99 -23.92 24.09
N LYS A 987 26.04 -24.43 24.74
CA LYS A 987 27.03 -25.36 24.15
C LYS A 987 26.40 -26.63 23.58
N LYS A 988 25.30 -27.10 24.15
CA LYS A 988 24.63 -28.36 23.78
C LYS A 988 23.50 -28.18 22.77
N LEU A 989 23.46 -27.05 22.06
CA LEU A 989 22.42 -26.67 21.10
C LEU A 989 23.02 -26.39 19.71
N PRO A 990 23.66 -27.39 19.06
CA PRO A 990 24.41 -27.16 17.82
C PRO A 990 23.55 -26.71 16.63
N LYS A 991 22.23 -27.01 16.62
CA LYS A 991 21.29 -26.63 15.55
C LYS A 991 20.52 -25.33 15.83
N LEU A 992 20.92 -24.57 16.85
CA LEU A 992 20.21 -23.35 17.25
C LEU A 992 20.29 -22.29 16.14
N HIS A 993 19.15 -21.99 15.50
CA HIS A 993 19.03 -20.95 14.47
C HIS A 993 18.55 -19.62 15.05
N GLN A 994 17.73 -19.66 16.10
CA GLN A 994 17.13 -18.47 16.71
C GLN A 994 17.23 -18.51 18.24
N ALA A 995 17.70 -17.42 18.83
CA ALA A 995 17.79 -17.26 20.27
C ALA A 995 17.29 -15.88 20.71
N PHE A 996 16.21 -15.87 21.47
CA PHE A 996 15.62 -14.68 22.08
C PHE A 996 15.93 -14.70 23.57
N LEU A 997 16.85 -13.84 23.98
CA LEU A 997 17.41 -13.76 25.34
C LEU A 997 17.31 -12.33 25.90
N GLY A 998 16.46 -11.49 25.31
CA GLY A 998 16.29 -10.09 25.72
C GLY A 998 15.73 -9.96 27.13
N ALA A 999 15.85 -8.78 27.74
CA ALA A 999 15.27 -8.47 29.06
C ALA A 999 15.66 -9.52 30.14
N ASN A 1000 16.96 -9.78 30.27
CA ASN A 1000 17.56 -10.68 31.27
C ASN A 1000 18.68 -9.95 32.03
N GLN A 1001 19.55 -10.69 32.73
CA GLN A 1001 20.69 -10.15 33.49
C GLN A 1001 22.02 -10.65 32.93
N LEU A 1002 22.08 -11.03 31.65
CA LEU A 1002 23.27 -11.60 31.02
C LEU A 1002 24.34 -10.53 30.81
N SER A 1003 25.57 -10.82 31.20
CA SER A 1003 26.74 -9.96 30.96
C SER A 1003 27.79 -10.58 30.04
N SER A 1004 27.58 -11.81 29.59
CA SER A 1004 28.43 -12.47 28.60
C SER A 1004 27.66 -13.60 27.92
N LEU A 1005 28.05 -13.94 26.69
CA LEU A 1005 27.42 -15.01 25.92
C LEU A 1005 28.46 -15.74 25.06
N ASN A 1006 28.46 -17.08 25.13
CA ASN A 1006 29.39 -17.90 24.36
C ASN A 1006 28.65 -18.62 23.22
N LEU A 1007 28.91 -18.18 21.98
CA LEU A 1007 28.27 -18.69 20.76
C LEU A 1007 29.16 -19.66 19.95
N LYS A 1008 30.32 -20.07 20.48
CA LYS A 1008 31.32 -20.86 19.74
C LYS A 1008 30.85 -22.22 19.22
N ASN A 1009 29.69 -22.71 19.64
CA ASN A 1009 29.14 -24.01 19.22
C ASN A 1009 27.80 -23.87 18.48
N ASN A 1010 27.37 -22.64 18.18
CA ASN A 1010 26.05 -22.33 17.60
C ASN A 1010 26.25 -21.72 16.20
N PHE A 1011 26.91 -22.47 15.31
CA PHE A 1011 27.34 -21.98 13.99
C PHE A 1011 26.18 -21.68 13.05
N ASP A 1012 25.01 -22.30 13.25
CA ASP A 1012 23.83 -22.12 12.41
C ASP A 1012 22.91 -20.96 12.88
N LEU A 1013 23.35 -20.18 13.88
CA LEU A 1013 22.57 -19.08 14.45
C LEU A 1013 22.39 -17.94 13.45
N LYS A 1014 21.12 -17.63 13.12
CA LYS A 1014 20.71 -16.60 12.16
C LYS A 1014 19.96 -15.43 12.80
N VAL A 1015 19.39 -15.65 13.99
CA VAL A 1015 18.66 -14.62 14.75
C VAL A 1015 19.15 -14.64 16.20
N LEU A 1016 19.56 -13.48 16.72
CA LEU A 1016 19.96 -13.34 18.11
C LEU A 1016 19.47 -12.01 18.69
N HIS A 1017 18.58 -12.09 19.69
CA HIS A 1017 18.08 -10.93 20.42
C HIS A 1017 18.58 -10.97 21.85
N ILE A 1018 19.36 -9.98 22.26
CA ILE A 1018 19.99 -9.84 23.58
C ILE A 1018 19.82 -8.43 24.17
N TYR A 1019 18.88 -7.65 23.67
CA TYR A 1019 18.55 -6.31 24.19
C TYR A 1019 18.16 -6.35 25.67
N LYS A 1020 18.25 -5.23 26.40
CA LYS A 1020 17.87 -5.15 27.84
C LYS A 1020 18.57 -6.19 28.72
N ASN A 1021 19.88 -6.33 28.55
CA ASN A 1021 20.75 -7.17 29.37
C ASN A 1021 21.83 -6.31 30.05
N LYS A 1022 22.94 -6.91 30.50
CA LYS A 1022 24.08 -6.25 31.16
C LYS A 1022 25.37 -6.36 30.33
N PHE A 1023 25.27 -6.40 29.01
CA PHE A 1023 26.44 -6.45 28.14
C PHE A 1023 27.13 -5.09 28.04
N THR A 1024 28.45 -5.12 28.03
CA THR A 1024 29.33 -4.01 27.64
C THR A 1024 29.93 -4.29 26.26
N PHE A 1025 30.53 -3.30 25.59
CA PHE A 1025 31.12 -3.51 24.26
C PHE A 1025 32.13 -4.65 24.18
N SER A 1026 32.93 -4.89 25.23
CA SER A 1026 33.91 -5.96 25.33
C SER A 1026 33.32 -7.36 25.54
N THR A 1027 32.07 -7.43 25.99
CA THR A 1027 31.37 -8.68 26.29
C THR A 1027 30.25 -9.00 25.30
N LEU A 1028 29.85 -8.01 24.49
CA LEU A 1028 28.82 -8.12 23.48
C LEU A 1028 29.34 -8.94 22.28
N PRO A 1029 28.61 -9.97 21.80
CA PRO A 1029 28.96 -10.69 20.57
C PRO A 1029 28.93 -9.75 19.36
N LEU A 1030 29.86 -9.90 18.41
CA LEU A 1030 29.85 -9.10 17.17
C LEU A 1030 28.58 -9.37 16.35
N PRO A 1031 28.04 -8.36 15.64
CA PRO A 1031 26.78 -8.46 14.91
C PRO A 1031 26.98 -9.14 13.54
N THR A 1032 27.48 -10.37 13.53
CA THR A 1032 27.78 -11.13 12.30
C THR A 1032 26.62 -12.02 11.85
N ILE A 1033 25.43 -11.81 12.39
CA ILE A 1033 24.26 -12.68 12.28
C ILE A 1033 23.16 -11.92 11.52
N ASN A 1034 22.38 -12.61 10.67
CA ASN A 1034 21.40 -11.98 9.75
C ASN A 1034 20.44 -11.01 10.44
N GLU A 1035 19.92 -11.39 11.60
CA GLU A 1035 19.07 -10.54 12.43
C GLU A 1035 19.63 -10.48 13.85
N TYR A 1036 20.00 -9.28 14.29
CA TYR A 1036 20.68 -9.08 15.55
C TYR A 1036 20.15 -7.85 16.30
N GLN A 1037 19.63 -8.05 17.51
CA GLN A 1037 19.11 -6.98 18.37
C GLN A 1037 19.85 -6.94 19.70
N TYR A 1038 20.44 -5.80 20.03
CA TYR A 1038 21.35 -5.64 21.16
C TYR A 1038 21.19 -4.30 21.91
N GLY A 1039 20.17 -3.52 21.56
CA GLY A 1039 19.89 -2.19 22.15
C GLY A 1039 19.53 -2.21 23.64
N GLU A 1040 19.42 -1.01 24.22
CA GLU A 1040 18.89 -0.78 25.58
C GLU A 1040 19.58 -1.62 26.68
N GLN A 1041 20.91 -1.78 26.63
CA GLN A 1041 21.65 -2.45 27.69
C GLN A 1041 21.57 -1.65 29.01
N ALA A 1042 21.64 -2.35 30.13
CA ALA A 1042 21.68 -1.72 31.44
C ALA A 1042 22.91 -0.81 31.59
N ASN A 1043 22.73 0.30 32.28
CA ASN A 1043 23.80 1.24 32.55
C ASN A 1043 24.96 0.56 33.28
N VAL A 1044 26.18 0.96 32.91
CA VAL A 1044 27.42 0.45 33.49
C VAL A 1044 27.70 1.14 34.81
N ASP A 1045 27.88 0.33 35.86
CA ASP A 1045 28.37 0.82 37.14
C ASP A 1045 29.87 1.13 37.07
N VAL A 1046 30.25 2.36 37.38
CA VAL A 1046 31.64 2.82 37.37
C VAL A 1046 32.03 3.42 38.71
N ASN A 1047 33.30 3.30 39.08
CA ASN A 1047 33.86 3.90 40.29
C ASN A 1047 34.79 5.05 39.93
N VAL A 1048 34.73 6.15 40.70
CA VAL A 1048 35.67 7.27 40.59
C VAL A 1048 36.79 7.07 41.62
N VAL A 1049 38.03 6.97 41.15
CA VAL A 1049 39.22 6.87 42.01
C VAL A 1049 40.17 8.01 41.67
N ASP A 1050 40.40 8.92 42.62
CA ASP A 1050 41.26 10.11 42.44
C ASP A 1050 40.90 10.97 41.21
N GLY A 1051 39.60 11.13 40.94
CA GLY A 1051 39.09 11.83 39.75
C GLY A 1051 39.23 11.07 38.44
N VAL A 1052 39.47 9.75 38.49
CA VAL A 1052 39.61 8.88 37.30
C VAL A 1052 38.50 7.84 37.24
N VAL A 1053 37.91 7.67 36.07
CA VAL A 1053 36.99 6.59 35.71
C VAL A 1053 37.70 5.65 34.72
N ASP A 1054 37.74 4.35 35.04
CA ASP A 1054 38.41 3.34 34.21
C ASP A 1054 37.39 2.52 33.42
N LEU A 1055 37.29 2.81 32.12
CA LEU A 1055 36.48 2.07 31.14
C LEU A 1055 37.38 1.37 30.10
N SER A 1056 38.65 1.13 30.45
CA SER A 1056 39.66 0.63 29.51
C SER A 1056 39.39 -0.80 29.01
N ALA A 1057 38.52 -1.55 29.68
CA ALA A 1057 38.04 -2.85 29.22
C ALA A 1057 37.27 -2.74 27.90
N ASP A 1058 36.56 -1.63 27.68
CA ASP A 1058 35.70 -1.39 26.51
C ASP A 1058 36.34 -0.41 25.51
N LYS A 1059 37.67 -0.17 25.59
CA LYS A 1059 38.38 0.84 24.78
C LYS A 1059 38.34 0.60 23.28
N GLU A 1060 38.23 -0.66 22.87
CA GLU A 1060 38.15 -1.06 21.47
C GLU A 1060 37.42 -2.40 21.34
N VAL A 1061 36.71 -2.56 20.23
CA VAL A 1061 36.07 -3.81 19.81
C VAL A 1061 36.64 -4.18 18.45
N ASP A 1062 37.29 -5.33 18.35
CA ASP A 1062 37.84 -5.84 17.08
C ASP A 1062 38.69 -4.78 16.33
N GLY A 1063 39.57 -4.09 17.08
CA GLY A 1063 40.45 -3.03 16.57
C GLY A 1063 39.76 -1.69 16.29
N THR A 1064 38.46 -1.57 16.57
CA THR A 1064 37.70 -0.32 16.40
C THR A 1064 37.56 0.41 17.74
N PRO A 1065 38.11 1.63 17.88
CA PRO A 1065 38.11 2.34 19.15
C PRO A 1065 36.68 2.76 19.56
N THR A 1066 36.43 2.76 20.86
CA THR A 1066 35.19 3.27 21.45
C THR A 1066 35.31 4.78 21.67
N THR A 1067 34.27 5.50 21.26
CA THR A 1067 34.10 6.93 21.56
C THR A 1067 33.42 7.07 22.91
N TYR A 1068 34.00 7.90 23.78
CA TYR A 1068 33.45 8.21 25.10
C TYR A 1068 33.06 9.68 25.13
N ARG A 1069 31.78 9.97 25.30
CA ARG A 1069 31.23 11.33 25.46
C ARG A 1069 30.71 11.52 26.86
N TRP A 1070 31.09 12.61 27.53
CA TRP A 1070 30.67 12.87 28.92
C TRP A 1070 29.72 14.05 28.99
N PHE A 1071 28.61 13.87 29.69
CA PHE A 1071 27.57 14.89 29.85
C PHE A 1071 27.27 15.14 31.32
N VAL A 1072 26.82 16.35 31.64
CA VAL A 1072 26.09 16.66 32.88
C VAL A 1072 24.64 16.25 32.66
N ASP A 1073 24.09 15.46 33.59
CA ASP A 1073 22.79 14.80 33.48
C ASP A 1073 22.72 13.79 32.31
N MET A 1074 21.56 13.15 32.14
CA MET A 1074 21.36 12.17 31.06
C MET A 1074 21.19 12.88 29.70
N PRO A 1075 22.00 12.55 28.68
CA PRO A 1075 21.80 13.07 27.33
C PRO A 1075 20.60 12.39 26.65
N TYR A 1076 20.03 13.03 25.64
CA TYR A 1076 18.91 12.53 24.83
C TYR A 1076 19.23 12.66 23.35
N TYR A 1077 18.55 11.87 22.51
CA TYR A 1077 18.62 12.03 21.06
C TYR A 1077 17.60 13.07 20.61
N ASP A 1078 18.04 14.09 19.87
CA ASP A 1078 17.15 15.08 19.28
C ASP A 1078 16.33 14.44 18.14
N GLU A 1079 15.01 14.56 18.18
CA GLU A 1079 14.09 13.91 17.23
C GLU A 1079 14.22 14.44 15.79
N ASN A 1080 14.71 15.66 15.61
CA ASN A 1080 14.86 16.29 14.30
C ASN A 1080 16.22 16.02 13.67
N THR A 1081 17.28 15.92 14.48
CA THR A 1081 18.66 15.76 13.97
C THR A 1081 19.22 14.34 14.13
N GLY A 1082 18.65 13.53 15.04
CA GLY A 1082 19.18 12.21 15.39
C GLY A 1082 20.52 12.29 16.14
N GLU A 1083 20.95 13.48 16.58
CA GLU A 1083 22.20 13.66 17.32
C GLU A 1083 22.01 13.52 18.82
N LEU A 1084 22.99 12.89 19.48
CA LEU A 1084 23.03 12.79 20.94
C LEU A 1084 23.37 14.17 21.53
N THR A 1085 22.37 14.78 22.17
CA THR A 1085 22.31 16.15 22.67
C THR A 1085 22.25 16.18 24.20
N GLY A 1086 22.94 17.15 24.80
CA GLY A 1086 23.01 17.35 26.24
C GLY A 1086 24.11 18.36 26.60
N GLU A 1087 24.29 18.65 27.88
CA GLU A 1087 25.40 19.49 28.36
C GLU A 1087 26.70 18.67 28.37
N GLU A 1088 27.42 18.64 27.23
CA GLU A 1088 28.67 17.88 27.06
C GLU A 1088 29.86 18.59 27.72
N LEU A 1089 30.75 17.82 28.35
CA LEU A 1089 31.97 18.32 28.97
C LEU A 1089 33.02 18.72 27.92
N TYR A 1090 33.71 19.83 28.16
CA TYR A 1090 34.78 20.31 27.29
C TYR A 1090 36.06 19.49 27.47
N TYR A 1091 36.49 18.79 26.41
CA TYR A 1091 37.75 18.05 26.40
C TYR A 1091 38.96 18.97 26.54
N ASN A 1092 39.89 18.59 27.42
CA ASN A 1092 41.10 19.31 27.85
C ASN A 1092 40.89 20.44 28.85
N ASP A 1093 39.66 20.92 29.04
CA ASP A 1093 39.33 21.92 30.06
C ASP A 1093 38.66 21.26 31.29
N GLU A 1094 37.76 20.29 31.09
CA GLU A 1094 36.98 19.65 32.15
C GLU A 1094 37.29 18.16 32.32
N CYS A 1095 37.59 17.46 31.22
CA CYS A 1095 38.07 16.07 31.26
C CYS A 1095 39.07 15.76 30.14
N ARG A 1096 39.87 14.71 30.30
CA ARG A 1096 40.73 14.14 29.24
C ARG A 1096 40.62 12.62 29.24
N ILE A 1097 40.70 11.98 28.06
CA ILE A 1097 40.63 10.53 27.92
C ILE A 1097 41.96 10.00 27.40
N GLU A 1098 42.53 9.00 28.07
CA GLU A 1098 43.73 8.28 27.61
C GLU A 1098 43.53 6.77 27.81
N ASP A 1099 43.72 5.97 26.75
CA ASP A 1099 43.61 4.51 26.78
C ASP A 1099 42.31 3.96 27.42
N GLY A 1100 41.18 4.62 27.16
CA GLY A 1100 39.86 4.26 27.73
C GLY A 1100 39.66 4.64 29.20
N LYS A 1101 40.56 5.46 29.77
CA LYS A 1101 40.41 6.05 31.11
C LYS A 1101 40.09 7.53 30.99
N THR A 1102 39.07 7.98 31.71
CA THR A 1102 38.72 9.40 31.78
C THR A 1102 39.29 10.01 33.05
N TYR A 1103 40.06 11.09 32.91
CA TYR A 1103 40.60 11.91 33.99
C TYR A 1103 39.83 13.23 34.04
N PHE A 1104 39.09 13.46 35.12
CA PHE A 1104 38.38 14.72 35.36
C PHE A 1104 39.34 15.76 35.93
N LEU A 1105 39.25 16.99 35.42
CA LEU A 1105 40.16 18.10 35.75
C LEU A 1105 39.58 19.05 36.81
N ALA A 1106 38.28 18.94 37.10
CA ALA A 1106 37.57 19.63 38.17
C ALA A 1106 36.46 18.75 38.78
N PRO A 1107 35.94 19.06 39.99
CA PRO A 1107 34.78 18.35 40.55
C PRO A 1107 33.52 18.65 39.75
N ILE A 1108 32.80 17.61 39.32
CA ILE A 1108 31.55 17.73 38.55
C ILE A 1108 30.56 16.69 39.08
N ASN A 1109 29.33 17.14 39.36
CA ASN A 1109 28.27 16.28 39.87
C ASN A 1109 27.38 15.78 38.74
N ASN A 1110 26.79 14.61 38.96
CA ASN A 1110 25.79 13.98 38.10
C ASN A 1110 26.23 13.79 36.64
N VAL A 1111 27.49 13.38 36.42
CA VAL A 1111 28.01 13.14 35.08
C VAL A 1111 27.72 11.73 34.59
N VAL A 1112 27.43 11.60 33.30
CA VAL A 1112 27.13 10.33 32.61
C VAL A 1112 28.06 10.19 31.40
N CYS A 1113 28.66 9.02 31.24
CA CYS A 1113 29.39 8.69 30.01
C CYS A 1113 28.46 7.98 29.05
N ALA A 1114 28.33 8.50 27.83
CA ALA A 1114 27.77 7.81 26.68
C ALA A 1114 28.92 7.20 25.87
N MET A 1115 28.96 5.86 25.80
CA MET A 1115 29.93 5.10 25.03
C MET A 1115 29.32 4.67 23.70
N LEU A 1116 30.03 4.94 22.60
CA LEU A 1116 29.63 4.58 21.22
C LEU A 1116 30.75 3.79 20.54
N ASN A 1117 30.41 2.80 19.71
CA ASN A 1117 31.39 2.05 18.92
C ASN A 1117 30.81 1.67 17.56
N GLU A 1118 31.54 1.93 16.47
CA GLU A 1118 31.07 1.70 15.10
C GLU A 1118 30.80 0.22 14.77
N LYS A 1119 31.37 -0.73 15.53
CA LYS A 1119 31.05 -2.17 15.38
C LYS A 1119 29.63 -2.51 15.83
N PHE A 1120 28.97 -1.61 16.56
CA PHE A 1120 27.62 -1.76 17.06
C PHE A 1120 26.82 -0.49 16.74
N PRO A 1121 26.47 -0.28 15.46
CA PRO A 1121 25.78 0.94 15.04
C PRO A 1121 24.48 1.10 15.83
N ASN A 1122 24.13 2.35 16.13
CA ASN A 1122 22.91 2.74 16.86
C ASN A 1122 22.81 2.22 18.31
N LEU A 1123 23.86 1.61 18.89
CA LEU A 1123 23.93 1.34 20.33
C LEU A 1123 24.75 2.39 21.04
N THR A 1124 24.14 2.98 22.06
CA THR A 1124 24.83 3.78 23.08
C THR A 1124 24.73 3.07 24.42
N ILE A 1125 25.88 2.84 25.05
CA ILE A 1125 25.95 2.29 26.41
C ILE A 1125 26.25 3.44 27.37
N TYR A 1126 25.38 3.64 28.36
CA TYR A 1126 25.56 4.68 29.37
C TYR A 1126 26.21 4.14 30.63
N THR A 1127 26.94 4.98 31.37
CA THR A 1127 27.23 4.70 32.77
C THR A 1127 26.05 5.15 33.65
N ASN A 1128 25.96 4.64 34.87
CA ASN A 1128 25.11 5.28 35.87
C ASN A 1128 25.64 6.70 36.18
N PRO A 1129 24.77 7.67 36.55
CA PRO A 1129 25.21 9.00 36.94
C PRO A 1129 26.15 8.94 38.14
N ILE A 1130 27.27 9.65 38.06
CA ILE A 1130 28.29 9.68 39.12
C ILE A 1130 28.64 11.12 39.52
N ASN A 1131 29.12 11.27 40.76
CA ASN A 1131 29.72 12.52 41.22
C ASN A 1131 31.24 12.36 41.27
N VAL A 1132 31.97 13.28 40.65
CA VAL A 1132 33.43 13.27 40.61
C VAL A 1132 33.98 14.29 41.60
N GLU A 1133 34.77 13.83 42.57
CA GLU A 1133 35.58 14.68 43.44
C GLU A 1133 37.06 14.60 42.99
N THR A 1134 37.66 15.72 42.58
CA THR A 1134 39.07 15.75 42.14
C THR A 1134 39.99 16.21 43.29
N ALA A 1135 41.00 15.41 43.64
CA ALA A 1135 42.02 15.76 44.63
C ALA A 1135 43.43 15.83 44.01
N GLY A 1136 44.04 17.02 43.95
CA GLY A 1136 45.41 17.23 43.43
C GLY A 1136 45.97 18.63 43.72
N ILE A 1137 47.30 18.83 43.64
CA ILE A 1137 47.99 20.13 43.88
C ILE A 1137 48.32 20.82 42.54
N ASN A 1138 47.90 22.08 42.34
CA ASN A 1138 48.10 22.84 41.09
C ASN A 1138 49.42 23.62 41.05
N GLY A 1139 49.89 24.11 42.19
CA GLY A 1139 51.01 25.05 42.18
C GLY A 1139 51.48 25.48 43.56
N VAL A 1140 52.68 26.06 43.58
CA VAL A 1140 53.35 26.56 44.79
C VAL A 1140 53.92 27.94 44.49
N GLU A 1141 53.52 28.96 45.25
CA GLU A 1141 53.95 30.35 45.05
C GLU A 1141 54.77 30.89 46.24
N THR A 1142 55.70 31.82 45.93
CA THR A 1142 56.49 32.56 46.92
C THR A 1142 56.61 34.02 46.50
N GLU A 1143 56.03 34.95 47.26
CA GLU A 1143 56.17 36.39 47.02
C GLU A 1143 57.24 36.99 47.95
N LYS A 1144 58.45 37.19 47.41
CA LYS A 1144 59.59 37.91 48.05
C LYS A 1144 60.19 37.23 49.30
N ASN A 1145 61.45 37.57 49.57
CA ASN A 1145 62.27 36.92 50.59
C ASN A 1145 61.69 37.12 52.00
N ASN A 1146 61.22 36.02 52.60
CA ASN A 1146 60.75 35.78 53.99
C ASN A 1146 59.22 35.71 54.30
N GLU A 1147 58.37 35.25 53.38
CA GLU A 1147 56.99 34.82 53.71
C GLU A 1147 56.72 33.30 53.49
N PRO A 1148 55.73 32.68 54.19
CA PRO A 1148 55.43 31.25 54.12
C PRO A 1148 54.90 30.81 52.74
N VAL A 1149 55.31 29.62 52.30
CA VAL A 1149 54.95 29.04 51.01
C VAL A 1149 53.45 28.73 50.95
N LYS A 1150 52.75 29.24 49.93
CA LYS A 1150 51.34 28.94 49.67
C LYS A 1150 51.24 27.80 48.66
N VAL A 1151 50.57 26.71 49.04
CA VAL A 1151 50.29 25.56 48.18
C VAL A 1151 48.82 25.64 47.76
N PHE A 1152 48.54 25.51 46.48
CA PHE A 1152 47.17 25.56 45.96
C PHE A 1152 46.76 24.19 45.45
N ASN A 1153 45.55 23.74 45.79
CA ASN A 1153 44.97 22.58 45.14
C ASN A 1153 44.58 22.92 43.69
N ILE A 1154 44.27 21.91 42.87
CA ILE A 1154 43.78 22.06 41.48
C ILE A 1154 42.58 23.00 41.35
N ASN A 1155 41.84 23.22 42.44
CA ASN A 1155 40.70 24.12 42.53
C ASN A 1155 41.06 25.56 42.92
N GLY A 1156 42.35 25.95 42.93
CA GLY A 1156 42.79 27.32 43.23
C GLY A 1156 42.64 27.74 44.70
N MET A 1157 42.28 26.83 45.61
CA MET A 1157 42.18 27.12 47.04
C MET A 1157 43.53 26.91 47.74
N GLN A 1158 43.90 27.86 48.60
CA GLN A 1158 45.10 27.76 49.43
C GLN A 1158 44.95 26.61 50.44
N VAL A 1159 45.91 25.69 50.44
CA VAL A 1159 45.94 24.50 51.29
C VAL A 1159 46.72 24.82 52.57
N ASP A 1160 46.03 24.90 53.71
CA ASP A 1160 46.61 25.39 54.98
C ASP A 1160 47.59 24.41 55.68
N LYS A 1161 47.80 23.21 55.15
CA LYS A 1161 48.66 22.17 55.77
C LYS A 1161 49.80 21.73 54.86
N VAL A 1162 50.84 22.56 54.77
CA VAL A 1162 52.11 22.16 54.17
C VAL A 1162 52.96 21.43 55.22
N LYS A 1163 53.47 20.22 54.92
CA LYS A 1163 54.38 19.51 55.84
C LYS A 1163 55.72 20.27 55.92
N ALA A 1164 56.18 20.59 57.14
CA ALA A 1164 57.54 21.07 57.37
C ALA A 1164 58.57 20.00 56.95
N ASN A 1165 59.67 20.39 56.30
CA ASN A 1165 60.65 19.53 55.65
C ASN A 1165 60.14 18.67 54.48
N GLY A 1166 59.66 19.32 53.41
CA GLY A 1166 59.18 18.68 52.18
C GLY A 1166 59.83 19.23 50.91
N VAL A 1167 60.04 18.36 49.91
CA VAL A 1167 60.47 18.74 48.55
C VAL A 1167 59.25 18.73 47.65
N TYR A 1168 58.89 19.87 47.08
CA TYR A 1168 57.79 20.00 46.15
C TYR A 1168 58.35 20.30 44.76
N ILE A 1169 57.93 19.54 43.76
CA ILE A 1169 58.37 19.71 42.38
C ILE A 1169 57.17 20.23 41.58
N THR A 1170 57.25 21.45 41.07
CA THR A 1170 56.27 22.00 40.15
C THR A 1170 56.85 22.00 38.73
N LYS A 1171 56.06 21.51 37.76
CA LYS A 1171 56.43 21.47 36.36
C LYS A 1171 55.46 22.35 35.58
N GLN A 1172 55.96 23.42 34.97
CA GLN A 1172 55.21 24.27 34.04
C GLN A 1172 55.89 24.20 32.67
N GLY A 1173 55.27 23.51 31.72
CA GLY A 1173 55.86 23.23 30.41
C GLY A 1173 57.17 22.43 30.53
N LYS A 1174 58.23 22.88 29.85
CA LYS A 1174 59.57 22.25 29.89
C LYS A 1174 60.40 22.59 31.14
N ASN A 1175 59.91 23.49 32.01
CA ASN A 1175 60.64 23.92 33.20
C ASN A 1175 60.17 23.14 34.44
N VAL A 1176 61.13 22.58 35.18
CA VAL A 1176 60.90 21.92 36.47
C VAL A 1176 61.52 22.78 37.57
N ARG A 1177 60.69 23.23 38.53
CA ARG A 1177 61.14 23.92 39.73
C ARG A 1177 61.01 23.01 40.93
N LYS A 1178 62.12 22.80 41.63
CA LYS A 1178 62.18 22.07 42.90
C LYS A 1178 62.22 23.08 44.04
N THR A 1179 61.14 23.19 44.80
CA THR A 1179 61.05 24.02 45.99
C THR A 1179 61.25 23.15 47.21
N ILE A 1180 62.31 23.42 47.98
CA ILE A 1180 62.59 22.71 49.23
C ILE A 1180 62.14 23.60 50.37
N ILE A 1181 61.13 23.16 51.11
CA ILE A 1181 60.67 23.80 52.33
C ILE A 1181 61.36 23.07 53.48
N LYS A 1182 62.26 23.75 54.19
CA LYS A 1182 62.85 23.25 55.44
C LYS A 1182 61.95 23.65 56.60
#